data_AF-A0A5J4NB63-F1
#
_entry.id   AF-A0A5J4NB63-F1
#
_cell.length_a   1.000
_cell.length_b   1.000
_cell.length_c   1.000
_cell.angle_alpha   90.00
_cell.angle_beta   90.00
_cell.angle_gamma   90.00
#
_symmetry.space_group_name_H-M   'P 1'
#
loop_
_entity.id
_entity.type
_entity.pdbx_description
1 polymer ?
#
loop_
_entity_poly.entity_id
_entity_poly.type
_entity_poly.pdbx_seq_one_letter_code
_entity_poly.pdbx_strand_id
1 'polypeptide(L)'
;LKFKCLLQSSINTGAPGLYHVIELQSHLAEAFLHRGPHRFGPSRLLSTRTDSRPVHQPVSSVHVDEGLTSKLIRNVGVIAHIDAGKTTTTERMLYLARRTHSLGEVDRGDTVTDYLPEERERGISIISAAACLTWKQHTLHLIDTPGHVDFTMEVERSLSVLDGALVILDGTEGVQAQTRTVWHQADRYNLPRLVFVNKMDRDAADLNRSLASLSSQLASSTRYVPIQWPVFDTCLSLSRQKADRVGKITKSHKNRPRFIGLVDLTTMELKDWSTCVSPDDTPNITGVLRSDRQSDLRLLPNSMRIVLEARMRLMCQLAEVDDEFAERFLGLDDAEVLLPADVVQATLKRATHSGKVVPVLLGSSRQSIGIQPLLNAIVDYLPDPTQRPFPTPVCQLIQWIKSYPSHKPSTHSIAGHPNNCVNADPSVLLVFKICFDPHRGPLSLVRVYSGSVRRDCLLTNWSHHQPSPAAEKVQAVLQLTGEHHELVDSAGPGSIVALTGLESTRSGDLLGSPVSSRSKFSSDESDDSHIWSDESVSLFPELTKCEPVVYAAIEPASLSSIRNLEYAVACMQREDPSFVAKLDEETGQWSVGGMGDLHLEVIHSRLQREYKVDARLGSLVIAYKECPMVNPSTQVIGFGRFVGTVDGTKKGFLASVSIQPSDQIKPQIHFQRTWLHSRDSGPSDAIRTGRVQNSVRQACLAALDVGGPLLRSPVARVSVCVHRLAIGRPDCIPDCPLSLSDLDELPSLTKLPSSQVASAAILALTRSAVTTAVMDAISRLPNWRLMEPMMVVELRLPANTGGKVDSLSQFLGDLSSRRAEIVAVDTTEEVSSNSGYHIIRALAPLAELVGYSATVRSMSSGRANLHLRLTEYRPVSVEYQTSLLSRLRWSPSAQT
;
A
#
# COMPACT_ATOMS: atom_id res chain seq x y z
N LEU A 1 -56.17 -19.73 -8.03
CA LEU A 1 -57.61 -19.56 -7.72
C LEU A 1 -57.94 -18.26 -6.99
N LYS A 2 -57.19 -17.81 -5.96
CA LYS A 2 -57.39 -16.46 -5.36
C LYS A 2 -56.98 -15.28 -6.27
N PHE A 3 -56.14 -15.51 -7.28
CA PHE A 3 -55.75 -14.50 -8.29
C PHE A 3 -56.83 -14.23 -9.36
N LYS A 4 -57.85 -15.11 -9.48
CA LYS A 4 -58.91 -14.99 -10.49
C LYS A 4 -60.09 -14.10 -10.05
N CYS A 5 -60.26 -13.89 -8.73
CA CYS A 5 -61.32 -13.02 -8.20
C CYS A 5 -60.98 -11.53 -8.24
N LEU A 6 -59.69 -11.15 -8.18
CA LEU A 6 -59.29 -9.73 -8.16
C LEU A 6 -59.37 -9.06 -9.52
N LEU A 7 -59.23 -9.82 -10.61
CA LEU A 7 -59.37 -9.32 -11.97
C LEU A 7 -60.84 -9.07 -12.37
N GLN A 8 -61.80 -9.65 -11.65
CA GLN A 8 -63.22 -9.55 -11.98
C GLN A 8 -63.91 -8.35 -11.32
N SER A 9 -63.30 -7.74 -10.29
CA SER A 9 -63.84 -6.54 -9.62
C SER A 9 -63.48 -5.22 -10.30
N SER A 10 -62.45 -5.18 -11.14
CA SER A 10 -61.99 -3.94 -11.81
C SER A 10 -62.64 -3.68 -13.17
N ILE A 11 -63.52 -4.56 -13.65
CA ILE A 11 -64.15 -4.46 -14.98
C ILE A 11 -65.46 -3.64 -14.96
N ASN A 12 -65.99 -3.26 -13.78
CA ASN A 12 -67.31 -2.61 -13.66
C ASN A 12 -67.31 -1.08 -13.41
N THR A 13 -66.18 -0.40 -13.55
CA THR A 13 -66.14 1.07 -13.45
C THR A 13 -65.67 1.66 -14.77
N GLY A 14 -66.62 2.02 -15.62
CA GLY A 14 -66.38 2.62 -16.92
C GLY A 14 -65.67 3.98 -16.83
N ALA A 15 -64.47 4.06 -17.39
CA ALA A 15 -63.82 5.28 -17.85
C ALA A 15 -62.92 4.94 -19.06
N PRO A 16 -63.00 5.64 -20.20
CA PRO A 16 -62.29 5.28 -21.41
C PRO A 16 -60.91 5.95 -21.47
N GLY A 17 -59.86 5.18 -21.74
CA GLY A 17 -58.56 5.72 -22.16
C GLY A 17 -57.35 4.97 -21.63
N LEU A 18 -57.04 3.78 -22.17
CA LEU A 18 -55.72 3.15 -22.12
C LEU A 18 -55.68 1.89 -23.02
N TYR A 19 -55.88 2.09 -24.32
CA TYR A 19 -55.61 1.07 -25.35
C TYR A 19 -54.24 1.35 -25.97
N HIS A 20 -53.15 0.85 -25.38
CA HIS A 20 -51.90 0.61 -26.15
C HIS A 20 -50.79 -0.26 -25.49
N VAL A 21 -51.04 -1.02 -24.41
CA VAL A 21 -49.95 -1.76 -23.71
C VAL A 21 -50.17 -3.28 -23.61
N ILE A 22 -51.17 -3.87 -24.27
CA ILE A 22 -51.47 -5.31 -24.14
C ILE A 22 -51.33 -6.04 -25.50
N GLU A 23 -50.17 -5.88 -26.17
CA GLU A 23 -49.91 -6.62 -27.43
C GLU A 23 -48.51 -7.24 -27.52
N LEU A 24 -47.76 -7.35 -26.41
CA LEU A 24 -46.40 -7.92 -26.42
C LEU A 24 -46.18 -9.17 -25.53
N GLN A 25 -47.24 -9.79 -24.98
CA GLN A 25 -47.09 -10.99 -24.12
C GLN A 25 -47.86 -12.24 -24.57
N SER A 26 -48.26 -12.33 -25.84
CA SER A 26 -48.89 -13.56 -26.40
C SER A 26 -47.93 -14.49 -27.15
N HIS A 27 -46.64 -14.15 -27.32
CA HIS A 27 -45.70 -14.95 -28.12
C HIS A 27 -44.83 -15.96 -27.35
N LEU A 28 -44.89 -16.00 -26.02
CA LEU A 28 -44.02 -16.85 -25.20
C LEU A 28 -44.66 -18.14 -24.67
N ALA A 29 -45.96 -18.38 -24.94
CA ALA A 29 -46.72 -19.47 -24.32
C ALA A 29 -46.90 -20.74 -25.18
N GLU A 30 -46.39 -20.82 -26.42
CA GLU A 30 -46.65 -21.97 -27.32
C GLU A 30 -45.48 -22.97 -27.47
N ALA A 31 -44.33 -22.77 -26.85
CA ALA A 31 -43.15 -23.62 -27.11
C ALA A 31 -43.01 -24.89 -26.23
N PHE A 32 -43.93 -25.17 -25.29
CA PHE A 32 -43.70 -26.20 -24.25
C PHE A 32 -44.60 -27.45 -24.28
N LEU A 33 -45.33 -27.70 -25.36
CA LEU A 33 -46.23 -28.87 -25.48
C LEU A 33 -45.90 -29.76 -26.68
N HIS A 34 -44.72 -30.39 -26.69
CA HIS A 34 -44.51 -31.62 -27.46
C HIS A 34 -43.36 -32.46 -26.88
N ARG A 35 -43.70 -33.55 -26.18
CA ARG A 35 -43.10 -34.89 -26.34
C ARG A 35 -43.77 -35.90 -25.39
N GLY A 36 -44.36 -36.93 -26.00
CA GLY A 36 -45.00 -38.06 -25.33
C GLY A 36 -44.02 -39.16 -24.86
N PRO A 37 -44.53 -40.32 -24.39
CA PRO A 37 -43.92 -41.08 -23.29
C PRO A 37 -43.38 -42.49 -23.67
N HIS A 38 -42.41 -43.00 -22.90
CA HIS A 38 -42.01 -44.43 -22.84
C HIS A 38 -41.66 -44.79 -21.38
N ARG A 39 -42.51 -45.52 -20.63
CA ARG A 39 -42.66 -46.99 -20.41
C ARG A 39 -41.57 -47.68 -19.54
N PHE A 40 -42.01 -48.09 -18.33
CA PHE A 40 -41.67 -49.24 -17.44
C PHE A 40 -40.20 -49.58 -17.11
N GLY A 41 -39.77 -49.98 -15.89
CA GLY A 41 -40.43 -50.67 -14.76
C GLY A 41 -39.50 -50.73 -13.50
N PRO A 42 -39.70 -51.66 -12.53
CA PRO A 42 -39.89 -51.27 -11.13
C PRO A 42 -38.78 -51.66 -10.11
N SER A 43 -38.94 -51.10 -8.91
CA SER A 43 -38.59 -51.64 -7.57
C SER A 43 -37.12 -51.68 -7.10
N ARG A 44 -36.83 -50.90 -6.05
CA ARG A 44 -36.51 -51.42 -4.70
C ARG A 44 -36.53 -50.30 -3.66
N LEU A 45 -37.44 -50.43 -2.71
CA LEU A 45 -37.47 -49.72 -1.43
C LEU A 45 -36.24 -50.11 -0.61
N LEU A 46 -35.50 -49.14 -0.11
CA LEU A 46 -34.70 -49.25 1.11
C LEU A 46 -34.60 -47.86 1.75
N SER A 47 -35.06 -47.83 3.00
CA SER A 47 -35.20 -46.68 3.88
C SER A 47 -33.86 -46.10 4.30
N THR A 48 -33.70 -44.77 4.24
CA THR A 48 -32.92 -44.01 5.23
C THR A 48 -33.40 -42.55 5.31
N ARG A 49 -33.62 -42.13 6.56
CA ARG A 49 -33.76 -40.80 7.16
C ARG A 49 -33.61 -39.57 6.23
N THR A 50 -34.63 -38.72 6.27
CA THR A 50 -34.69 -37.37 5.72
C THR A 50 -33.80 -36.40 6.51
N ASP A 51 -32.65 -36.04 5.95
CA ASP A 51 -31.94 -34.79 6.22
C ASP A 51 -32.04 -33.92 4.95
N SER A 52 -32.92 -32.92 4.99
CA SER A 52 -33.11 -31.99 3.87
C SER A 52 -32.04 -30.89 3.89
N ARG A 53 -30.92 -31.14 3.23
CA ARG A 53 -30.02 -30.08 2.73
C ARG A 53 -30.59 -29.57 1.39
N PRO A 54 -30.69 -28.24 1.15
CA PRO A 54 -31.02 -27.74 -0.17
C PRO A 54 -29.81 -27.92 -1.09
N VAL A 55 -29.95 -28.76 -2.12
CA VAL A 55 -28.99 -28.89 -3.22
C VAL A 55 -29.15 -27.65 -4.11
N HIS A 56 -28.13 -26.77 -4.11
CA HIS A 56 -28.01 -25.72 -5.11
C HIS A 56 -27.83 -26.37 -6.49
N GLN A 57 -28.80 -26.18 -7.38
CA GLN A 57 -28.61 -26.44 -8.81
C GLN A 57 -27.66 -25.36 -9.38
N PRO A 58 -26.69 -25.74 -10.23
CA PRO A 58 -25.86 -24.76 -10.91
C PRO A 58 -26.72 -24.02 -11.92
N VAL A 59 -26.78 -22.69 -11.79
CA VAL A 59 -27.45 -21.80 -12.75
C VAL A 59 -26.71 -21.91 -14.07
N SER A 60 -27.42 -22.32 -15.12
CA SER A 60 -26.92 -22.39 -16.50
C SER A 60 -26.34 -21.04 -16.93
N SER A 61 -25.10 -21.07 -17.42
CA SER A 61 -24.35 -19.93 -17.95
C SER A 61 -25.09 -19.27 -19.12
N VAL A 62 -25.80 -18.19 -18.83
CA VAL A 62 -26.21 -17.21 -19.83
C VAL A 62 -24.96 -16.41 -20.20
N HIS A 63 -24.61 -16.36 -21.49
CA HIS A 63 -23.60 -15.41 -21.97
C HIS A 63 -24.12 -13.99 -21.69
N VAL A 64 -23.60 -13.36 -20.63
CA VAL A 64 -23.91 -11.98 -20.27
C VAL A 64 -22.93 -11.07 -20.99
N ASP A 65 -23.45 -10.07 -21.71
CA ASP A 65 -22.64 -9.00 -22.32
C ASP A 65 -21.70 -8.38 -21.27
N GLU A 66 -20.38 -8.48 -21.49
CA GLU A 66 -19.33 -8.03 -20.55
C GLU A 66 -19.44 -6.51 -20.22
N GLY A 67 -20.06 -5.72 -21.11
CA GLY A 67 -20.31 -4.29 -20.90
C GLY A 67 -21.52 -3.96 -20.00
N LEU A 68 -22.45 -4.90 -19.80
CA LEU A 68 -23.58 -4.72 -18.88
C LEU A 68 -23.19 -5.08 -17.44
N THR A 69 -22.26 -6.02 -17.27
CA THR A 69 -21.75 -6.45 -15.95
C THR A 69 -20.95 -5.38 -15.23
N SER A 70 -20.17 -4.55 -15.94
CA SER A 70 -19.33 -3.52 -15.31
C SER A 70 -20.14 -2.39 -14.67
N LYS A 71 -21.31 -2.04 -15.24
CA LYS A 71 -22.23 -1.02 -14.69
C LYS A 71 -22.83 -1.39 -13.34
N LEU A 72 -22.90 -2.69 -13.05
CA LEU A 72 -23.43 -3.22 -11.80
C LEU A 72 -22.37 -3.36 -10.71
N ILE A 73 -21.11 -3.00 -10.98
CA ILE A 73 -20.02 -3.05 -10.02
C ILE A 73 -19.88 -1.70 -9.31
N ARG A 74 -19.54 -1.73 -8.00
CA ARG A 74 -19.01 -0.57 -7.28
C ARG A 74 -17.77 -0.97 -6.50
N ASN A 75 -16.70 -0.21 -6.67
CA ASN A 75 -15.45 -0.36 -5.91
C ASN A 75 -15.38 0.76 -4.87
N VAL A 76 -15.55 0.41 -3.59
CA VAL A 76 -15.67 1.39 -2.50
C VAL A 76 -14.64 1.14 -1.40
N GLY A 77 -13.89 2.19 -1.05
CA GLY A 77 -13.02 2.16 0.14
C GLY A 77 -13.75 2.67 1.36
N VAL A 78 -13.61 1.97 2.49
CA VAL A 78 -14.09 2.45 3.79
C VAL A 78 -12.94 3.13 4.53
N ILE A 79 -13.13 4.39 4.90
CA ILE A 79 -12.13 5.26 5.51
C ILE A 79 -12.71 5.81 6.81
N ALA A 80 -11.95 5.77 7.90
CA ALA A 80 -12.37 6.39 9.14
C ALA A 80 -11.19 6.73 10.06
N HIS A 81 -11.46 7.57 11.07
CA HIS A 81 -10.55 7.68 12.21
C HIS A 81 -10.58 6.41 13.08
N ILE A 82 -9.57 6.25 13.93
CA ILE A 82 -9.50 5.19 14.94
C ILE A 82 -10.76 5.25 15.82
N ASP A 83 -11.32 4.10 16.15
CA ASP A 83 -12.56 3.96 16.90
C ASP A 83 -13.81 4.60 16.29
N ALA A 84 -13.80 5.15 15.07
CA ALA A 84 -15.03 5.70 14.45
C ALA A 84 -16.09 4.62 14.12
N GLY A 85 -15.73 3.34 14.27
CA GLY A 85 -16.62 2.19 14.04
C GLY A 85 -16.59 1.69 12.58
N LYS A 86 -15.44 1.83 11.92
CA LYS A 86 -15.20 1.39 10.53
C LYS A 86 -15.43 -0.10 10.35
N THR A 87 -14.66 -0.92 11.07
CA THR A 87 -14.80 -2.39 11.09
C THR A 87 -16.24 -2.79 11.40
N THR A 88 -16.82 -2.24 12.46
CA THR A 88 -18.22 -2.54 12.85
C THR A 88 -19.22 -2.21 11.74
N THR A 89 -19.00 -1.13 10.99
CA THR A 89 -19.87 -0.78 9.84
C THR A 89 -19.73 -1.81 8.73
N THR A 90 -18.50 -2.18 8.38
CA THR A 90 -18.18 -3.18 7.35
C THR A 90 -18.77 -4.55 7.68
N GLU A 91 -18.68 -5.00 8.94
CA GLU A 91 -19.26 -6.26 9.36
C GLU A 91 -20.78 -6.30 9.24
N ARG A 92 -21.46 -5.20 9.59
CA ARG A 92 -22.92 -5.10 9.44
C ARG A 92 -23.32 -5.16 7.97
N MET A 93 -22.52 -4.57 7.07
CA MET A 93 -22.74 -4.70 5.64
C MET A 93 -22.60 -6.15 5.17
N LEU A 94 -21.57 -6.88 5.64
CA LEU A 94 -21.36 -8.28 5.29
C LEU A 94 -22.49 -9.19 5.79
N TYR A 95 -22.96 -8.94 7.02
CA TYR A 95 -24.07 -9.67 7.61
C TYR A 95 -25.38 -9.45 6.83
N LEU A 96 -25.72 -8.19 6.54
CA LEU A 96 -26.92 -7.85 5.78
C LEU A 96 -26.90 -8.40 4.34
N ALA A 97 -25.71 -8.51 3.75
CA ALA A 97 -25.51 -9.17 2.46
C ALA A 97 -25.52 -10.71 2.54
N ARG A 98 -25.76 -11.28 3.74
CA ARG A 98 -25.78 -12.72 4.04
C ARG A 98 -24.47 -13.44 3.72
N ARG A 99 -23.34 -12.73 3.80
CA ARG A 99 -22.01 -13.32 3.62
C ARG A 99 -21.46 -13.90 4.93
N THR A 100 -21.86 -13.35 6.07
CA THR A 100 -21.52 -13.87 7.41
C THR A 100 -22.77 -14.35 8.13
N HIS A 101 -22.68 -15.48 8.84
CA HIS A 101 -23.80 -16.07 9.58
C HIS A 101 -23.96 -15.51 11.00
N SER A 102 -22.90 -14.92 11.55
CA SER A 102 -22.86 -14.31 12.89
C SER A 102 -22.39 -12.86 12.82
N LEU A 103 -22.86 -12.06 13.76
CA LEU A 103 -22.39 -10.70 13.97
C LEU A 103 -21.14 -10.72 14.83
N GLY A 104 -20.00 -10.35 14.25
CA GLY A 104 -18.79 -10.04 15.00
C GLY A 104 -18.98 -8.77 15.86
N GLU A 105 -18.26 -8.72 16.99
CA GLU A 105 -18.06 -7.49 17.75
C GLU A 105 -16.55 -7.29 17.93
N VAL A 106 -16.07 -6.06 17.68
CA VAL A 106 -14.65 -5.69 17.83
C VAL A 106 -14.17 -5.92 19.27
N ASP A 107 -14.98 -5.54 20.26
CA ASP A 107 -14.68 -5.71 21.69
C ASP A 107 -14.53 -7.19 22.11
N ARG A 108 -15.10 -8.12 21.34
CA ARG A 108 -14.98 -9.57 21.57
C ARG A 108 -13.89 -10.22 20.73
N GLY A 109 -13.35 -9.50 19.75
CA GLY A 109 -12.35 -10.02 18.81
C GLY A 109 -12.88 -11.10 17.86
N ASP A 110 -14.19 -11.14 17.62
CA ASP A 110 -14.84 -12.12 16.73
C ASP A 110 -15.01 -11.60 15.29
N THR A 111 -14.28 -10.53 14.94
CA THR A 111 -14.51 -9.84 13.68
C THR A 111 -13.86 -10.53 12.47
N VAL A 112 -14.56 -10.46 11.34
CA VAL A 112 -14.15 -11.11 10.07
C VAL A 112 -13.09 -10.30 9.33
N THR A 113 -13.11 -8.96 9.47
CA THR A 113 -12.18 -8.08 8.76
C THR A 113 -10.89 -7.82 9.53
N ASP A 114 -10.91 -7.86 10.87
CA ASP A 114 -9.70 -7.76 11.70
C ASP A 114 -9.26 -9.18 12.11
N TYR A 115 -8.59 -9.89 11.19
CA TYR A 115 -8.16 -11.28 11.41
C TYR A 115 -6.84 -11.39 12.18
N LEU A 116 -6.04 -10.32 12.25
CA LEU A 116 -4.79 -10.34 13.02
C LEU A 116 -5.07 -10.15 14.51
N PRO A 117 -4.47 -10.96 15.41
CA PRO A 117 -4.68 -10.78 16.84
C PRO A 117 -4.17 -9.43 17.36
N GLU A 118 -3.17 -8.81 16.74
CA GLU A 118 -2.70 -7.46 17.05
C GLU A 118 -3.77 -6.39 16.75
N GLU A 119 -4.54 -6.58 15.68
CA GLU A 119 -5.67 -5.70 15.35
C GLU A 119 -6.74 -5.80 16.43
N ARG A 120 -7.00 -7.01 16.92
CA ARG A 120 -7.97 -7.29 17.99
C ARG A 120 -7.49 -6.77 19.36
N GLU A 121 -6.22 -6.97 19.70
CA GLU A 121 -5.62 -6.51 20.96
C GLU A 121 -5.55 -4.97 21.05
N ARG A 122 -5.28 -4.31 19.92
CA ARG A 122 -5.10 -2.85 19.86
C ARG A 122 -6.36 -2.09 19.41
N GLY A 123 -7.36 -2.78 18.87
CA GLY A 123 -8.58 -2.16 18.32
C GLY A 123 -8.34 -1.32 17.06
N ILE A 124 -7.24 -1.57 16.32
CA ILE A 124 -6.90 -0.81 15.10
C ILE A 124 -6.78 -1.76 13.92
N SER A 125 -7.32 -1.39 12.75
CA SER A 125 -7.01 -2.13 11.51
C SER A 125 -5.62 -1.75 11.02
N ILE A 126 -4.80 -2.76 10.80
CA ILE A 126 -3.41 -2.66 10.34
C ILE A 126 -3.39 -2.97 8.84
N ILE A 127 -4.03 -4.08 8.44
CA ILE A 127 -4.04 -4.58 7.08
C ILE A 127 -5.41 -4.32 6.43
N SER A 128 -5.41 -3.88 5.18
CA SER A 128 -6.65 -3.58 4.45
C SER A 128 -7.41 -4.86 4.07
N ALA A 129 -8.61 -5.08 4.61
CA ALA A 129 -9.42 -6.24 4.24
C ALA A 129 -10.19 -5.95 2.94
N ALA A 130 -10.15 -6.89 1.99
CA ALA A 130 -10.97 -6.81 0.78
C ALA A 130 -12.13 -7.80 0.88
N ALA A 131 -13.35 -7.32 0.68
CA ALA A 131 -14.56 -8.15 0.76
C ALA A 131 -15.51 -7.85 -0.40
N CYS A 132 -16.05 -8.90 -1.01
CA CYS A 132 -17.05 -8.81 -2.05
C CYS A 132 -18.42 -9.19 -1.51
N LEU A 133 -19.42 -8.34 -1.76
CA LEU A 133 -20.80 -8.61 -1.39
C LEU A 133 -21.76 -8.24 -2.51
N THR A 134 -23.00 -8.73 -2.42
CA THR A 134 -24.02 -8.49 -3.45
C THR A 134 -25.21 -7.78 -2.82
N TRP A 135 -25.61 -6.64 -3.39
CA TRP A 135 -26.73 -5.84 -2.90
C TRP A 135 -27.57 -5.32 -4.06
N LYS A 136 -28.90 -5.52 -4.06
CA LYS A 136 -29.80 -5.09 -5.15
C LYS A 136 -29.28 -5.43 -6.56
N GLN A 137 -28.82 -6.66 -6.79
CA GLN A 137 -28.22 -7.12 -8.06
C GLN A 137 -26.90 -6.43 -8.46
N HIS A 138 -26.32 -5.60 -7.60
CA HIS A 138 -25.02 -4.98 -7.77
C HIS A 138 -23.94 -5.74 -6.99
N THR A 139 -22.74 -5.81 -7.55
CA THR A 139 -21.56 -6.38 -6.90
C THR A 139 -20.77 -5.25 -6.27
N LEU A 140 -20.64 -5.28 -4.94
CA LEU A 140 -19.90 -4.28 -4.18
C LEU A 140 -18.57 -4.89 -3.73
N HIS A 141 -17.47 -4.31 -4.19
CA HIS A 141 -16.13 -4.61 -3.70
C HIS A 141 -15.77 -3.55 -2.65
N LEU A 142 -15.72 -3.98 -1.39
CA LEU A 142 -15.34 -3.16 -0.25
C LEU A 142 -13.86 -3.37 0.05
N ILE A 143 -13.11 -2.28 0.21
CA ILE A 143 -11.76 -2.30 0.76
C ILE A 143 -11.78 -1.53 2.07
N ASP A 144 -11.57 -2.24 3.17
CA ASP A 144 -11.50 -1.65 4.48
C ASP A 144 -10.07 -1.13 4.72
N THR A 145 -9.87 0.19 4.77
CA THR A 145 -8.51 0.78 4.79
C THR A 145 -8.03 1.06 6.22
N PRO A 146 -6.73 0.90 6.56
CA PRO A 146 -6.24 1.19 7.90
C PRO A 146 -6.41 2.67 8.25
N GLY A 147 -6.74 2.95 9.52
CA GLY A 147 -6.97 4.31 10.02
C GLY A 147 -5.72 4.97 10.62
N HIS A 148 -4.60 4.23 10.67
CA HIS A 148 -3.38 4.65 11.35
C HIS A 148 -2.34 5.24 10.37
N VAL A 149 -1.59 6.26 10.82
CA VAL A 149 -0.65 7.03 10.00
C VAL A 149 0.52 6.17 9.47
N ASP A 150 0.96 5.20 10.26
CA ASP A 150 2.06 4.29 9.93
C ASP A 150 1.78 3.38 8.72
N PHE A 151 0.51 3.18 8.36
CA PHE A 151 0.08 2.38 7.20
C PHE A 151 -0.45 3.25 6.06
N THR A 152 -0.07 4.53 6.01
CA THR A 152 -0.51 5.48 4.96
C THR A 152 -0.20 5.00 3.54
N MET A 153 0.88 4.27 3.33
CA MET A 153 1.18 3.68 2.01
C MET A 153 0.17 2.61 1.61
N GLU A 154 -0.35 1.85 2.57
CA GLU A 154 -1.39 0.87 2.29
C GLU A 154 -2.73 1.56 1.97
N VAL A 155 -3.02 2.66 2.66
CA VAL A 155 -4.18 3.52 2.35
C VAL A 155 -4.05 4.09 0.94
N GLU A 156 -2.92 4.69 0.57
CA GLU A 156 -2.72 5.27 -0.77
C GLU A 156 -2.86 4.23 -1.89
N ARG A 157 -2.27 3.04 -1.71
CA ARG A 157 -2.43 1.93 -2.65
C ARG A 157 -3.89 1.52 -2.81
N SER A 158 -4.59 1.39 -1.69
CA SER A 158 -6.01 1.03 -1.70
C SER A 158 -6.86 2.09 -2.40
N LEU A 159 -6.66 3.37 -2.09
CA LEU A 159 -7.40 4.49 -2.70
C LEU A 159 -7.16 4.61 -4.21
N SER A 160 -5.97 4.28 -4.70
CA SER A 160 -5.66 4.32 -6.15
C SER A 160 -6.50 3.35 -6.98
N VAL A 161 -7.01 2.30 -6.35
CA VAL A 161 -7.76 1.20 -6.98
C VAL A 161 -9.27 1.36 -6.81
N LEU A 162 -9.74 2.39 -6.12
CA LEU A 162 -11.15 2.56 -5.80
C LEU A 162 -11.84 3.55 -6.73
N ASP A 163 -13.15 3.40 -6.89
CA ASP A 163 -13.97 4.30 -7.70
C ASP A 163 -14.71 5.33 -6.84
N GLY A 164 -15.01 4.97 -5.59
CA GLY A 164 -15.57 5.86 -4.59
C GLY A 164 -15.06 5.55 -3.19
N ALA A 165 -15.32 6.46 -2.26
CA ALA A 165 -14.94 6.31 -0.86
C ALA A 165 -16.12 6.58 0.08
N LEU A 166 -16.20 5.79 1.15
CA LEU A 166 -17.09 5.97 2.28
C LEU A 166 -16.28 6.46 3.48
N VAL A 167 -16.52 7.69 3.90
CA VAL A 167 -15.87 8.31 5.06
C VAL A 167 -16.77 8.20 6.28
N ILE A 168 -16.33 7.47 7.30
CA ILE A 168 -17.06 7.28 8.55
C ILE A 168 -16.56 8.27 9.60
N LEU A 169 -17.48 8.99 10.22
CA LEU A 169 -17.22 9.96 11.29
C LEU A 169 -17.91 9.56 12.58
N ASP A 170 -17.33 9.90 13.72
CA ASP A 170 -18.01 9.80 15.02
C ASP A 170 -18.92 11.04 15.20
N GLY A 171 -20.23 10.82 15.36
CA GLY A 171 -21.20 11.91 15.56
C GLY A 171 -20.99 12.72 16.85
N THR A 172 -20.17 12.22 17.79
CA THR A 172 -19.83 12.93 19.04
C THR A 172 -18.65 13.89 18.85
N GLU A 173 -17.60 13.43 18.17
CA GLU A 173 -16.31 14.13 18.05
C GLU A 173 -16.22 14.97 16.76
N GLY A 174 -16.90 14.55 15.69
CA GLY A 174 -16.82 15.18 14.38
C GLY A 174 -15.53 14.84 13.64
N VAL A 175 -14.96 15.81 12.92
CA VAL A 175 -13.73 15.63 12.14
C VAL A 175 -12.51 15.64 13.07
N GLN A 176 -11.66 14.61 12.93
CA GLN A 176 -10.42 14.45 13.69
C GLN A 176 -9.20 14.59 12.77
N ALA A 177 -8.01 14.67 13.35
CA ALA A 177 -6.77 14.94 12.61
C ALA A 177 -6.49 13.91 11.50
N GLN A 178 -6.67 12.62 11.78
CA GLN A 178 -6.45 11.54 10.81
C GLN A 178 -7.55 11.49 9.74
N THR A 179 -8.78 11.89 10.07
CA THR A 179 -9.83 12.06 9.05
C THR A 179 -9.36 13.04 7.98
N ARG A 180 -8.70 14.14 8.36
CA ARG A 180 -8.18 15.13 7.40
C ARG A 180 -7.05 14.55 6.54
N THR A 181 -6.14 13.78 7.12
CA THR A 181 -5.03 13.19 6.35
C THR A 181 -5.55 12.25 5.27
N VAL A 182 -6.49 11.36 5.62
CA VAL A 182 -7.07 10.43 4.64
C VAL A 182 -8.01 11.15 3.66
N TRP A 183 -8.69 12.20 4.11
CA TRP A 183 -9.48 13.07 3.21
C TRP A 183 -8.60 13.70 2.12
N HIS A 184 -7.45 14.27 2.49
CA HIS A 184 -6.50 14.82 1.53
C HIS A 184 -5.89 13.75 0.61
N GLN A 185 -5.68 12.53 1.10
CA GLN A 185 -5.28 11.41 0.24
C GLN A 185 -6.38 11.08 -0.79
N ALA A 186 -7.64 11.09 -0.38
CA ALA A 186 -8.77 10.89 -1.29
C ALA A 186 -8.93 12.06 -2.29
N ASP A 187 -8.62 13.30 -1.89
CA ASP A 187 -8.59 14.47 -2.78
C ASP A 187 -7.56 14.30 -3.91
N ARG A 188 -6.37 13.75 -3.62
CA ARG A 188 -5.32 13.51 -4.65
C ARG A 188 -5.79 12.59 -5.77
N TYR A 189 -6.63 11.61 -5.46
CA TYR A 189 -7.22 10.69 -6.43
C TYR A 189 -8.60 11.16 -6.94
N ASN A 190 -9.01 12.37 -6.55
CA ASN A 190 -10.29 12.99 -6.88
C ASN A 190 -11.48 12.03 -6.67
N LEU A 191 -11.50 11.28 -5.57
CA LEU A 191 -12.51 10.26 -5.31
C LEU A 191 -13.86 10.89 -4.92
N PRO A 192 -14.97 10.50 -5.59
CA PRO A 192 -16.32 10.78 -5.10
C PRO A 192 -16.53 10.13 -3.75
N ARG A 193 -17.13 10.88 -2.82
CA ARG A 193 -17.20 10.52 -1.40
C ARG A 193 -18.62 10.55 -0.88
N LEU A 194 -18.92 9.60 0.00
CA LEU A 194 -20.07 9.63 0.91
C LEU A 194 -19.55 9.78 2.33
N VAL A 195 -20.24 10.56 3.16
CA VAL A 195 -19.96 10.65 4.58
C VAL A 195 -21.04 9.92 5.36
N PHE A 196 -20.64 9.08 6.31
CA PHE A 196 -21.54 8.41 7.25
C PHE A 196 -21.21 8.82 8.68
N VAL A 197 -22.12 9.57 9.30
CA VAL A 197 -22.02 9.98 10.70
C VAL A 197 -22.54 8.83 11.56
N ASN A 198 -21.60 8.09 12.16
CA ASN A 198 -21.84 6.92 12.97
C ASN A 198 -21.98 7.28 14.46
N LYS A 199 -22.39 6.31 15.27
CA LYS A 199 -22.57 6.44 16.72
C LYS A 199 -23.61 7.47 17.15
N MET A 200 -24.66 7.66 16.35
CA MET A 200 -25.80 8.53 16.69
C MET A 200 -26.60 8.05 17.92
N ASP A 201 -26.30 6.86 18.43
CA ASP A 201 -26.82 6.34 19.70
C ASP A 201 -26.17 6.97 20.95
N ARG A 202 -25.05 7.69 20.82
CA ARG A 202 -24.38 8.35 21.93
C ARG A 202 -25.09 9.65 22.31
N ASP A 203 -25.11 9.95 23.61
CA ASP A 203 -25.81 11.12 24.17
C ASP A 203 -25.31 12.47 23.62
N ALA A 204 -24.02 12.54 23.27
CA ALA A 204 -23.38 13.75 22.78
C ALA A 204 -23.35 13.84 21.24
N ALA A 205 -24.02 12.91 20.54
CA ALA A 205 -24.05 12.88 19.09
C ALA A 205 -24.95 13.99 18.53
N ASP A 206 -24.39 14.82 17.65
CA ASP A 206 -25.11 15.91 16.99
C ASP A 206 -24.69 16.03 15.52
N LEU A 207 -25.69 15.91 14.63
CA LEU A 207 -25.50 16.04 13.19
C LEU A 207 -25.05 17.46 12.80
N ASN A 208 -25.64 18.50 13.38
CA ASN A 208 -25.33 19.88 13.01
C ASN A 208 -23.89 20.23 13.42
N ARG A 209 -23.46 19.76 14.60
CA ARG A 209 -22.08 19.90 15.05
C ARG A 209 -21.10 19.18 14.11
N SER A 210 -21.45 17.98 13.67
CA SER A 210 -20.63 17.20 12.72
C SER A 210 -20.52 17.91 11.36
N LEU A 211 -21.62 18.48 10.86
CA LEU A 211 -21.63 19.28 9.63
C LEU A 211 -20.79 20.56 9.75
N ALA A 212 -20.90 21.28 10.87
CA ALA A 212 -20.07 22.46 11.13
C ALA A 212 -18.57 22.11 11.24
N SER A 213 -18.26 20.94 11.80
CA SER A 213 -16.89 20.42 11.86
C SER A 213 -16.36 20.09 10.45
N LEU A 214 -17.16 19.42 9.61
CA LEU A 214 -16.84 19.17 8.20
C LEU A 214 -16.54 20.48 7.46
N SER A 215 -17.41 21.48 7.56
CA SER A 215 -17.25 22.75 6.82
C SER A 215 -16.08 23.61 7.32
N SER A 216 -15.74 23.54 8.61
CA SER A 216 -14.66 24.36 9.19
C SER A 216 -13.28 23.74 9.07
N GLN A 217 -13.19 22.40 9.03
CA GLN A 217 -11.93 21.68 9.16
C GLN A 217 -11.44 21.02 7.87
N LEU A 218 -12.34 20.75 6.92
CA LEU A 218 -12.04 20.17 5.62
C LEU A 218 -12.19 21.22 4.52
N ALA A 219 -11.65 20.93 3.33
CA ALA A 219 -11.51 21.89 2.23
C ALA A 219 -12.81 22.64 1.91
N SER A 220 -12.70 23.97 1.74
CA SER A 220 -13.82 24.91 1.56
C SER A 220 -14.55 24.79 0.23
N SER A 221 -13.97 24.09 -0.75
CA SER A 221 -14.52 24.01 -2.11
C SER A 221 -15.68 23.01 -2.25
N THR A 222 -15.87 22.10 -1.28
CA THR A 222 -16.90 21.04 -1.34
C THR A 222 -18.05 21.34 -0.39
N ARG A 223 -19.29 21.23 -0.86
CA ARG A 223 -20.48 21.38 -0.02
C ARG A 223 -20.87 20.04 0.62
N TYR A 224 -21.11 20.05 1.93
CA TYR A 224 -21.60 18.88 2.68
C TYR A 224 -23.12 18.98 2.81
N VAL A 225 -23.82 17.98 2.28
CA VAL A 225 -25.27 18.04 2.12
C VAL A 225 -25.91 16.87 2.89
N PRO A 226 -26.65 17.13 3.98
CA PRO A 226 -27.35 16.07 4.70
C PRO A 226 -28.52 15.55 3.87
N ILE A 227 -28.55 14.24 3.62
CA ILE A 227 -29.66 13.57 2.92
C ILE A 227 -30.61 12.85 3.88
N GLN A 228 -30.23 12.74 5.15
CA GLN A 228 -31.00 12.10 6.20
C GLN A 228 -31.10 13.01 7.41
N TRP A 229 -32.22 12.91 8.13
CA TRP A 229 -32.45 13.63 9.37
C TRP A 229 -32.69 12.65 10.54
N PRO A 230 -32.03 12.83 11.70
CA PRO A 230 -32.16 11.88 12.81
C PRO A 230 -33.51 12.02 13.51
N VAL A 231 -34.09 10.89 13.91
CA VAL A 231 -35.34 10.83 14.66
C VAL A 231 -35.09 10.18 16.02
N PHE A 232 -35.45 10.93 17.06
CA PHE A 232 -35.40 10.49 18.44
C PHE A 232 -36.80 10.16 18.95
N ASP A 233 -36.89 9.38 20.04
CA ASP A 233 -38.15 8.98 20.68
C ASP A 233 -39.08 10.16 21.02
N THR A 234 -38.48 11.31 21.34
CA THR A 234 -39.20 12.56 21.65
C THR A 234 -39.85 13.22 20.44
N CYS A 235 -39.51 12.80 19.20
CA CYS A 235 -40.02 13.38 17.96
C CYS A 235 -41.31 12.70 17.46
N LEU A 236 -41.65 11.54 18.01
CA LEU A 236 -42.82 10.74 17.60
C LEU A 236 -44.02 11.04 18.51
N SER A 237 -45.21 11.18 17.92
CA SER A 237 -46.45 11.23 18.68
C SER A 237 -46.83 9.82 19.14
N LEU A 238 -46.22 9.31 20.22
CA LEU A 238 -46.56 7.98 20.69
C LEU A 238 -47.90 7.97 21.42
N SER A 239 -48.85 7.19 20.91
CA SER A 239 -49.93 6.55 21.66
C SER A 239 -49.39 5.43 22.58
N ARG A 240 -48.30 5.67 23.34
CA ARG A 240 -47.66 4.67 24.23
C ARG A 240 -48.42 4.43 25.54
N GLN A 241 -49.56 5.08 25.79
CA GLN A 241 -50.31 4.92 27.04
C GLN A 241 -50.94 3.52 27.25
N LYS A 242 -50.81 2.56 26.32
CA LYS A 242 -51.36 1.20 26.51
C LYS A 242 -50.37 0.12 26.97
N ALA A 243 -49.06 0.38 27.02
CA ALA A 243 -48.08 -0.64 27.45
C ALA A 243 -47.64 -0.54 28.92
N ASP A 244 -47.76 0.62 29.56
CA ASP A 244 -47.25 0.86 30.94
C ASP A 244 -48.23 0.48 32.07
N ARG A 245 -49.28 -0.31 31.82
CA ARG A 245 -50.15 -0.81 32.91
C ARG A 245 -49.65 -2.07 33.62
N VAL A 246 -48.53 -2.67 33.19
CA VAL A 246 -47.96 -3.84 33.86
C VAL A 246 -46.43 -3.70 33.96
N GLY A 247 -45.97 -2.90 34.92
CA GLY A 247 -44.54 -2.82 35.23
C GLY A 247 -44.22 -1.74 36.25
N LYS A 248 -43.76 -2.16 37.43
CA LYS A 248 -43.41 -1.28 38.56
C LYS A 248 -42.47 -0.14 38.13
N ILE A 249 -42.91 1.08 38.41
CA ILE A 249 -42.13 2.31 38.35
C ILE A 249 -40.97 2.21 39.35
N THR A 250 -39.76 1.97 38.88
CA THR A 250 -38.54 2.33 39.59
C THR A 250 -38.08 3.69 39.08
N LYS A 251 -38.30 4.71 39.92
CA LYS A 251 -37.72 6.05 39.77
C LYS A 251 -36.19 5.95 39.88
N SER A 252 -35.45 5.88 38.79
CA SER A 252 -34.07 6.41 38.66
C SER A 252 -33.48 6.09 37.27
N HIS A 253 -33.72 6.98 36.29
CA HIS A 253 -32.74 7.43 35.31
C HIS A 253 -33.43 8.49 34.43
N LYS A 254 -32.76 9.63 34.23
CA LYS A 254 -33.22 10.75 33.39
C LYS A 254 -33.75 10.23 32.05
N ASN A 255 -34.98 10.63 31.70
CA ASN A 255 -35.64 10.30 30.42
C ASN A 255 -34.86 10.97 29.27
N ARG A 256 -33.84 10.27 28.74
CA ARG A 256 -32.97 10.78 27.66
C ARG A 256 -33.53 10.39 26.29
N PRO A 257 -33.41 11.25 25.26
CA PRO A 257 -33.91 10.96 23.92
C PRO A 257 -33.08 9.82 23.30
N ARG A 258 -33.73 8.66 23.08
CA ARG A 258 -33.11 7.53 22.38
C ARG A 258 -33.20 7.75 20.87
N PHE A 259 -32.12 7.46 20.13
CA PHE A 259 -32.12 7.42 18.67
C PHE A 259 -32.91 6.19 18.19
N ILE A 260 -33.89 6.40 17.31
CA ILE A 260 -34.86 5.36 16.92
C ILE A 260 -34.89 5.13 15.41
N GLY A 261 -34.65 6.17 14.62
CA GLY A 261 -34.73 6.07 13.17
C GLY A 261 -34.29 7.34 12.47
N LEU A 262 -34.64 7.45 11.19
CA LEU A 262 -34.26 8.57 10.36
C LEU A 262 -35.34 8.91 9.33
N VAL A 263 -35.38 10.16 8.91
CA VAL A 263 -36.17 10.60 7.75
C VAL A 263 -35.23 10.75 6.56
N ASP A 264 -35.60 10.15 5.44
CA ASP A 264 -34.93 10.34 4.16
C ASP A 264 -35.42 11.65 3.52
N LEU A 265 -34.56 12.64 3.37
CA LEU A 265 -34.95 13.96 2.84
C LEU A 265 -35.17 13.92 1.33
N THR A 266 -34.68 12.90 0.63
CA THR A 266 -34.89 12.76 -0.83
C THR A 266 -36.28 12.22 -1.14
N THR A 267 -36.69 11.13 -0.47
CA THR A 267 -38.00 10.48 -0.66
C THR A 267 -39.10 11.03 0.26
N MET A 268 -38.72 11.75 1.33
CA MET A 268 -39.63 12.18 2.41
C MET A 268 -40.34 11.02 3.09
N GLU A 269 -39.57 9.95 3.35
CA GLU A 269 -40.03 8.76 4.06
C GLU A 269 -39.36 8.66 5.44
N LEU A 270 -40.16 8.42 6.47
CA LEU A 270 -39.72 8.09 7.80
C LEU A 270 -39.43 6.59 7.86
N LYS A 271 -38.21 6.23 8.27
CA LYS A 271 -37.77 4.85 8.48
C LYS A 271 -37.58 4.64 9.98
N ASP A 272 -38.40 3.77 10.57
CA ASP A 272 -38.42 3.50 12.02
C ASP A 272 -37.90 2.08 12.32
N TRP A 273 -36.90 1.97 13.20
CA TRP A 273 -36.31 0.72 13.68
C TRP A 273 -36.75 0.37 15.12
N SER A 274 -37.71 1.09 15.70
CA SER A 274 -38.19 0.86 17.09
C SER A 274 -38.68 -0.56 17.38
N THR A 275 -39.17 -1.25 16.34
CA THR A 275 -39.77 -2.59 16.42
C THR A 275 -38.81 -3.72 16.01
N CYS A 276 -37.63 -3.39 15.49
CA CYS A 276 -36.65 -4.35 15.01
C CYS A 276 -35.91 -4.99 16.20
N VAL A 277 -35.92 -6.31 16.27
CA VAL A 277 -35.18 -7.08 17.29
C VAL A 277 -33.95 -7.75 16.66
N SER A 278 -34.05 -8.12 15.38
CA SER A 278 -32.97 -8.67 14.57
C SER A 278 -32.43 -7.59 13.60
N PRO A 279 -31.12 -7.61 13.26
CA PRO A 279 -30.55 -6.72 12.22
C PRO A 279 -31.14 -6.95 10.83
N ASP A 280 -31.69 -8.15 10.58
CA ASP A 280 -32.34 -8.53 9.33
C ASP A 280 -33.74 -7.92 9.16
N ASP A 281 -34.32 -7.39 10.24
CA ASP A 281 -35.68 -6.85 10.21
C ASP A 281 -35.70 -5.58 9.34
N THR A 282 -36.63 -5.53 8.39
CA THR A 282 -36.85 -4.33 7.58
C THR A 282 -37.49 -3.24 8.43
N PRO A 283 -37.03 -1.98 8.36
CA PRO A 283 -37.64 -0.88 9.10
C PRO A 283 -39.08 -0.64 8.64
N ASN A 284 -39.91 -0.13 9.54
CA ASN A 284 -41.23 0.36 9.16
C ASN A 284 -41.05 1.68 8.37
N ILE A 285 -41.54 1.69 7.13
CA ILE A 285 -41.43 2.85 6.24
C ILE A 285 -42.80 3.55 6.19
N THR A 286 -42.85 4.82 6.58
CA THR A 286 -44.06 5.66 6.48
C THR A 286 -43.76 6.93 5.68
N GLY A 287 -44.63 7.27 4.73
CA GLY A 287 -44.49 8.51 3.96
C GLY A 287 -44.83 9.72 4.82
N VAL A 288 -43.93 10.69 4.95
CA VAL A 288 -44.15 11.89 5.77
C VAL A 288 -45.19 12.82 5.14
N LEU A 289 -45.23 12.86 3.80
CA LEU A 289 -46.14 13.72 3.03
C LEU A 289 -47.45 13.03 2.63
N ARG A 290 -47.51 11.68 2.66
CA ARG A 290 -48.71 10.92 2.30
C ARG A 290 -49.62 10.80 3.51
N SER A 291 -50.83 11.37 3.41
CA SER A 291 -51.87 11.25 4.43
C SER A 291 -52.52 9.86 4.41
N ASP A 292 -51.76 8.79 4.62
CA ASP A 292 -52.37 7.48 4.81
C ASP A 292 -52.98 7.40 6.21
N ARG A 293 -54.30 7.18 6.25
CA ARG A 293 -55.10 7.10 7.48
C ARG A 293 -54.83 5.83 8.32
N GLN A 294 -53.85 5.01 7.94
CA GLN A 294 -53.63 3.67 8.51
C GLN A 294 -52.32 3.49 9.29
N SER A 295 -51.41 4.47 9.34
CA SER A 295 -50.19 4.39 10.15
C SER A 295 -50.29 5.26 11.41
N ASP A 296 -50.28 4.63 12.59
CA ASP A 296 -50.36 5.27 13.91
C ASP A 296 -49.11 6.09 14.31
N LEU A 297 -48.06 6.09 13.48
CA LEU A 297 -46.79 6.77 13.74
C LEU A 297 -46.71 8.08 12.94
N ARG A 298 -46.82 9.23 13.61
CA ARG A 298 -46.63 10.56 13.01
C ARG A 298 -45.54 11.34 13.74
N LEU A 299 -44.80 12.14 12.97
CA LEU A 299 -43.89 13.13 13.52
C LEU A 299 -44.70 14.25 14.20
N LEU A 300 -44.20 14.75 15.33
CA LEU A 300 -44.76 15.93 15.97
C LEU A 300 -44.67 17.15 15.03
N PRO A 301 -45.63 18.10 15.08
CA PRO A 301 -45.63 19.28 14.20
C PRO A 301 -44.32 20.09 14.22
N ASN A 302 -43.70 20.23 15.40
CA ASN A 302 -42.42 20.92 15.54
C ASN A 302 -41.27 20.20 14.83
N SER A 303 -41.21 18.87 14.94
CA SER A 303 -40.21 18.05 14.26
C SER A 303 -40.42 18.04 12.74
N MET A 304 -41.68 18.03 12.30
CA MET A 304 -42.03 18.11 10.88
C MET A 304 -41.54 19.42 10.25
N ARG A 305 -41.71 20.56 10.94
CA ARG A 305 -41.21 21.86 10.46
C ARG A 305 -39.69 21.85 10.26
N ILE A 306 -38.94 21.27 11.21
CA ILE A 306 -37.48 21.18 11.14
C ILE A 306 -37.05 20.31 9.94
N VAL A 307 -37.75 19.20 9.69
CA VAL A 307 -37.46 18.31 8.56
C VAL A 307 -37.73 19.01 7.21
N LEU A 308 -38.83 19.77 7.10
CA LEU A 308 -39.12 20.54 5.89
C LEU A 308 -38.07 21.62 5.65
N GLU A 309 -37.66 22.33 6.71
CA GLU A 309 -36.56 23.32 6.63
C GLU A 309 -35.24 22.67 6.18
N ALA A 310 -34.92 21.48 6.69
CA ALA A 310 -33.75 20.72 6.26
C ALA A 310 -33.85 20.28 4.78
N ARG A 311 -35.03 19.88 4.31
CA ARG A 311 -35.28 19.55 2.90
C ARG A 311 -35.14 20.78 2.00
N MET A 312 -35.65 21.94 2.41
CA MET A 312 -35.44 23.18 1.65
C MET A 312 -33.94 23.50 1.54
N ARG A 313 -33.17 23.42 2.65
CA ARG A 313 -31.72 23.66 2.61
C ARG A 313 -31.01 22.72 1.63
N LEU A 314 -31.37 21.43 1.62
CA LEU A 314 -30.87 20.45 0.66
C LEU A 314 -31.15 20.89 -0.79
N MET A 315 -32.39 21.28 -1.09
CA MET A 315 -32.78 21.71 -2.44
C MET A 315 -32.04 22.99 -2.88
N CYS A 316 -31.94 24.00 -2.00
CA CYS A 316 -31.20 25.22 -2.29
C CYS A 316 -29.72 24.92 -2.59
N GLN A 317 -29.09 24.05 -1.80
CA GLN A 317 -27.69 23.66 -2.02
C GLN A 317 -27.48 22.92 -3.35
N LEU A 318 -28.46 22.12 -3.80
CA LEU A 318 -28.39 21.45 -5.10
C LEU A 318 -28.61 22.43 -6.26
N ALA A 319 -29.54 23.38 -6.12
CA ALA A 319 -29.80 24.42 -7.12
C ALA A 319 -28.60 25.35 -7.35
N GLU A 320 -27.75 25.56 -6.33
CA GLU A 320 -26.49 26.32 -6.51
C GLU A 320 -25.42 25.59 -7.34
N VAL A 321 -25.54 24.26 -7.51
CA VAL A 321 -24.48 23.41 -8.08
C VAL A 321 -24.84 22.89 -9.46
N ASP A 322 -26.12 22.62 -9.72
CA ASP A 322 -26.64 22.04 -10.95
C ASP A 322 -27.67 22.99 -11.59
N ASP A 323 -27.29 23.59 -12.72
CA ASP A 323 -28.10 24.58 -13.44
C ASP A 323 -29.43 23.97 -13.94
N GLU A 324 -29.44 22.70 -14.37
CA GLU A 324 -30.66 22.01 -14.84
C GLU A 324 -31.67 21.85 -13.69
N PHE A 325 -31.16 21.58 -12.48
CA PHE A 325 -32.01 21.51 -11.29
C PHE A 325 -32.50 22.89 -10.86
N ALA A 326 -31.65 23.92 -10.95
CA ALA A 326 -32.00 25.29 -10.59
C ALA A 326 -33.18 25.83 -11.41
N GLU A 327 -33.18 25.60 -12.73
CA GLU A 327 -34.29 26.01 -13.62
C GLU A 327 -35.62 25.35 -13.21
N ARG A 328 -35.60 24.05 -12.93
CA ARG A 328 -36.80 23.32 -12.48
C ARG A 328 -37.26 23.75 -11.09
N PHE A 329 -36.33 24.07 -10.20
CA PHE A 329 -36.61 24.51 -8.84
C PHE A 329 -37.25 25.91 -8.82
N LEU A 330 -36.75 26.85 -9.64
CA LEU A 330 -37.29 28.21 -9.76
C LEU A 330 -38.64 28.26 -10.49
N GLY A 331 -38.94 27.29 -11.35
CA GLY A 331 -40.18 27.23 -12.12
C GLY A 331 -41.42 26.73 -11.36
N LEU A 332 -41.28 26.31 -10.10
CA LEU A 332 -42.37 25.74 -9.29
C LEU A 332 -42.66 26.61 -8.06
N ASP A 333 -43.94 26.91 -7.81
CA ASP A 333 -44.36 27.71 -6.65
C ASP A 333 -44.17 26.96 -5.31
N ASP A 334 -44.42 25.64 -5.27
CA ASP A 334 -44.22 24.75 -4.11
C ASP A 334 -43.16 23.66 -4.40
N ALA A 335 -41.95 24.08 -4.77
CA ALA A 335 -40.87 23.18 -5.17
C ALA A 335 -40.49 22.11 -4.11
N GLU A 336 -40.70 22.40 -2.82
CA GLU A 336 -40.43 21.48 -1.71
C GLU A 336 -41.22 20.17 -1.78
N VAL A 337 -42.48 20.27 -2.21
CA VAL A 337 -43.46 19.16 -2.16
C VAL A 337 -43.65 18.55 -3.55
N LEU A 338 -43.52 19.36 -4.59
CA LEU A 338 -43.86 18.96 -5.96
C LEU A 338 -42.71 18.28 -6.72
N LEU A 339 -41.44 18.49 -6.31
CA LEU A 339 -40.31 17.84 -6.98
C LEU A 339 -40.26 16.33 -6.70
N PRO A 340 -40.29 15.48 -7.75
CA PRO A 340 -40.16 14.04 -7.59
C PRO A 340 -38.80 13.66 -7.00
N ALA A 341 -38.78 12.63 -6.16
CA ALA A 341 -37.56 12.11 -5.54
C ALA A 341 -36.50 11.70 -6.58
N ASP A 342 -36.92 11.16 -7.72
CA ASP A 342 -36.04 10.69 -8.79
C ASP A 342 -35.18 11.83 -9.37
N VAL A 343 -35.75 13.04 -9.51
CA VAL A 343 -35.02 14.20 -10.03
C VAL A 343 -33.98 14.67 -9.02
N VAL A 344 -34.33 14.68 -7.74
CA VAL A 344 -33.42 15.05 -6.64
C VAL A 344 -32.26 14.05 -6.57
N GLN A 345 -32.55 12.75 -6.62
CA GLN A 345 -31.54 11.69 -6.56
C GLN A 345 -30.61 11.70 -7.79
N ALA A 346 -31.15 11.94 -9.00
CA ALA A 346 -30.34 12.08 -10.21
C ALA A 346 -29.40 13.29 -10.15
N THR A 347 -29.89 14.43 -9.66
CA THR A 347 -29.10 15.65 -9.46
C THR A 347 -28.00 15.42 -8.42
N LEU A 348 -28.35 14.84 -7.28
CA LEU A 348 -27.42 14.50 -6.21
C LEU A 348 -26.32 13.54 -6.71
N LYS A 349 -26.68 12.56 -7.54
CA LYS A 349 -25.73 11.66 -8.19
C LYS A 349 -24.74 12.45 -9.04
N ARG A 350 -25.20 13.29 -9.98
CA ARG A 350 -24.32 14.11 -10.84
C ARG A 350 -23.39 15.01 -10.02
N ALA A 351 -23.93 15.70 -9.02
CA ALA A 351 -23.17 16.60 -8.16
C ALA A 351 -22.12 15.87 -7.30
N THR A 352 -22.41 14.62 -6.91
CA THR A 352 -21.46 13.75 -6.19
C THR A 352 -20.32 13.30 -7.11
N HIS A 353 -20.63 12.95 -8.35
CA HIS A 353 -19.63 12.50 -9.33
C HIS A 353 -18.68 13.63 -9.75
N SER A 354 -19.16 14.87 -9.79
CA SER A 354 -18.33 16.04 -10.05
C SER A 354 -17.47 16.47 -8.85
N GLY A 355 -17.62 15.83 -7.68
CA GLY A 355 -16.88 16.16 -6.45
C GLY A 355 -17.26 17.50 -5.81
N LYS A 356 -18.35 18.14 -6.25
CA LYS A 356 -18.79 19.45 -5.73
C LYS A 356 -19.65 19.31 -4.47
N VAL A 357 -20.38 18.20 -4.37
CA VAL A 357 -21.26 17.87 -3.25
C VAL A 357 -20.86 16.53 -2.67
N VAL A 358 -20.85 16.45 -1.33
CA VAL A 358 -20.69 15.21 -0.59
C VAL A 358 -21.97 14.93 0.20
N PRO A 359 -22.71 13.87 -0.15
CA PRO A 359 -23.88 13.43 0.62
C PRO A 359 -23.48 12.94 2.01
N VAL A 360 -24.19 13.42 3.03
CA VAL A 360 -24.00 13.05 4.43
C VAL A 360 -25.18 12.20 4.91
N LEU A 361 -24.87 10.96 5.30
CA LEU A 361 -25.75 9.97 5.90
C LEU A 361 -25.49 9.87 7.40
N LEU A 362 -26.42 9.25 8.12
CA LEU A 362 -26.31 9.04 9.55
C LEU A 362 -26.81 7.67 9.99
N GLY A 363 -26.30 7.18 11.12
CA GLY A 363 -26.77 5.93 11.69
C GLY A 363 -26.02 5.50 12.94
N SER A 364 -26.32 4.29 13.39
CA SER A 364 -25.59 3.61 14.46
C SER A 364 -25.32 2.17 14.04
N SER A 365 -24.05 1.88 13.77
CA SER A 365 -23.60 0.54 13.37
C SER A 365 -23.79 -0.48 14.47
N ARG A 366 -23.62 -0.08 15.74
CA ARG A 366 -23.82 -0.95 16.91
C ARG A 366 -25.27 -1.41 17.03
N GLN A 367 -26.22 -0.50 16.83
CA GLN A 367 -27.65 -0.82 16.88
C GLN A 367 -28.20 -1.32 15.54
N SER A 368 -27.36 -1.42 14.49
CA SER A 368 -27.76 -1.78 13.13
C SER A 368 -28.82 -0.85 12.51
N ILE A 369 -28.84 0.43 12.93
CA ILE A 369 -29.76 1.45 12.41
C ILE A 369 -29.06 2.26 11.32
N GLY A 370 -29.67 2.38 10.14
CA GLY A 370 -29.17 3.23 9.06
C GLY A 370 -28.18 2.56 8.10
N ILE A 371 -27.83 1.28 8.29
CA ILE A 371 -26.89 0.56 7.41
C ILE A 371 -27.54 0.17 6.07
N GLN A 372 -28.83 -0.22 6.04
CA GLN A 372 -29.52 -0.53 4.78
C GLN A 372 -29.66 0.71 3.87
N PRO A 373 -30.06 1.90 4.39
CA PRO A 373 -29.99 3.14 3.63
C PRO A 373 -28.58 3.48 3.13
N LEU A 374 -27.55 3.19 3.92
CA LEU A 374 -26.16 3.40 3.52
C LEU A 374 -25.76 2.51 2.33
N LEU A 375 -26.12 1.21 2.36
CA LEU A 375 -25.89 0.31 1.22
C LEU A 375 -26.64 0.75 -0.05
N ASN A 376 -27.85 1.29 0.12
CA ASN A 376 -28.59 1.87 -1.00
C ASN A 376 -27.86 3.11 -1.57
N ALA A 377 -27.45 4.02 -0.70
CA ALA A 377 -26.72 5.23 -1.10
C ALA A 377 -25.41 4.93 -1.84
N ILE A 378 -24.70 3.86 -1.46
CA ILE A 378 -23.51 3.38 -2.18
C ILE A 378 -23.86 3.01 -3.63
N VAL A 379 -24.93 2.23 -3.83
CA VAL A 379 -25.34 1.82 -5.18
C VAL A 379 -25.85 3.00 -6.01
N ASP A 380 -26.62 3.89 -5.38
CA ASP A 380 -27.35 4.95 -6.03
C ASP A 380 -26.45 6.15 -6.39
N TYR A 381 -25.54 6.55 -5.49
CA TYR A 381 -24.75 7.80 -5.62
C TYR A 381 -23.28 7.63 -5.94
N LEU A 382 -22.64 6.48 -5.68
CA LEU A 382 -21.23 6.27 -6.06
C LEU A 382 -21.10 5.81 -7.52
N PRO A 383 -19.98 6.16 -8.19
CA PRO A 383 -19.76 5.83 -9.60
C PRO A 383 -19.54 4.35 -9.83
N ASP A 384 -19.90 3.90 -11.02
CA ASP A 384 -19.43 2.63 -11.57
C ASP A 384 -18.04 2.77 -12.22
N PRO A 385 -17.30 1.66 -12.44
CA PRO A 385 -15.95 1.70 -13.00
C PRO A 385 -15.82 2.35 -14.38
N THR A 386 -16.90 2.45 -15.16
CA THR A 386 -16.87 3.04 -16.51
C THR A 386 -16.98 4.56 -16.49
N GLN A 387 -17.45 5.14 -15.40
CA GLN A 387 -17.66 6.58 -15.23
C GLN A 387 -16.42 7.31 -14.69
N ARG A 388 -15.39 6.56 -14.27
CA ARG A 388 -14.14 7.11 -13.73
C ARG A 388 -13.04 7.07 -14.81
N PRO A 389 -12.21 8.11 -14.92
CA PRO A 389 -11.02 8.04 -15.74
C PRO A 389 -10.06 7.00 -15.15
N PHE A 390 -9.41 6.22 -16.02
CA PHE A 390 -8.39 5.28 -15.55
C PHE A 390 -7.14 6.04 -15.06
N PRO A 391 -6.38 5.48 -14.10
CA PRO A 391 -5.12 6.06 -13.68
C PRO A 391 -4.18 6.30 -14.87
N THR A 392 -3.44 7.41 -14.87
CA THR A 392 -2.52 7.81 -15.95
C THR A 392 -1.59 6.67 -16.40
N PRO A 393 -0.94 5.90 -15.49
CA PRO A 393 -0.06 4.79 -15.89
C PRO A 393 -0.79 3.69 -16.65
N VAL A 394 -2.03 3.40 -16.25
CA VAL A 394 -2.89 2.40 -16.90
C VAL A 394 -3.31 2.89 -18.28
N CYS A 395 -3.70 4.15 -18.41
CA CYS A 395 -4.01 4.78 -19.70
C CYS A 395 -2.84 4.68 -20.69
N GLN A 396 -1.64 5.04 -20.25
CA GLN A 396 -0.42 4.98 -21.06
C GLN A 396 -0.12 3.55 -21.52
N LEU A 397 -0.25 2.57 -20.62
CA LEU A 397 -0.01 1.17 -20.96
C LEU A 397 -1.06 0.65 -21.96
N ILE A 398 -2.34 0.97 -21.75
CA ILE A 398 -3.41 0.59 -22.70
C ILE A 398 -3.14 1.21 -24.07
N GLN A 399 -2.76 2.49 -24.13
CA GLN A 399 -2.42 3.16 -25.39
C GLN A 399 -1.20 2.54 -26.07
N TRP A 400 -0.18 2.19 -25.27
CA TRP A 400 1.04 1.56 -25.77
C TRP A 400 0.79 0.14 -26.30
N ILE A 401 0.01 -0.69 -25.61
CA ILE A 401 -0.34 -2.02 -26.12
C ILE A 401 -1.17 -1.90 -27.40
N LYS A 402 -2.05 -0.88 -27.49
CA LYS A 402 -2.86 -0.61 -28.69
C LYS A 402 -2.02 -0.06 -29.86
N SER A 403 -0.92 0.65 -29.62
CA SER A 403 -0.04 1.18 -30.66
C SER A 403 0.91 0.13 -31.25
N TYR A 404 1.04 -1.04 -30.62
CA TYR A 404 1.87 -2.12 -31.13
C TYR A 404 1.32 -2.68 -32.46
N PRO A 405 2.18 -2.87 -33.49
CA PRO A 405 1.76 -3.12 -34.88
C PRO A 405 1.04 -4.46 -35.12
N SER A 406 0.92 -5.33 -34.12
CA SER A 406 0.24 -6.63 -34.19
C SER A 406 -1.30 -6.53 -34.11
N HIS A 407 -1.86 -5.38 -33.73
CA HIS A 407 -3.30 -5.19 -33.49
C HIS A 407 -4.06 -4.46 -34.62
N LYS A 408 -3.51 -4.38 -35.86
CA LYS A 408 -4.34 -3.97 -37.01
C LYS A 408 -5.44 -5.03 -37.23
N PRO A 409 -6.73 -4.68 -37.21
CA PRO A 409 -7.79 -5.63 -37.51
C PRO A 409 -7.66 -6.02 -38.99
N SER A 410 -7.23 -7.25 -39.24
CA SER A 410 -7.11 -7.79 -40.60
C SER A 410 -8.47 -7.70 -41.30
N THR A 411 -8.53 -6.93 -42.37
CA THR A 411 -9.73 -6.58 -43.13
C THR A 411 -10.15 -7.68 -44.11
N HIS A 412 -10.06 -8.95 -43.69
CA HIS A 412 -10.55 -10.09 -44.47
C HIS A 412 -11.55 -10.91 -43.65
N SER A 413 -12.79 -10.45 -43.69
CA SER A 413 -13.98 -11.24 -43.40
C SER A 413 -14.10 -12.38 -44.41
N ILE A 414 -13.70 -13.59 -44.00
CA ILE A 414 -14.20 -14.82 -44.61
C ILE A 414 -15.20 -15.42 -43.63
N ALA A 415 -16.45 -15.47 -44.08
CA ALA A 415 -17.59 -15.98 -43.34
C ALA A 415 -17.41 -17.47 -43.00
N GLY A 416 -17.71 -17.81 -41.74
CA GLY A 416 -18.05 -19.18 -41.34
C GLY A 416 -17.07 -19.85 -40.40
N HIS A 417 -17.03 -19.46 -39.11
CA HIS A 417 -16.94 -20.35 -37.94
C HIS A 417 -17.15 -19.51 -36.64
N PRO A 418 -18.11 -19.86 -35.77
CA PRO A 418 -18.58 -18.97 -34.70
C PRO A 418 -17.78 -19.02 -33.38
N ASN A 419 -16.57 -19.57 -33.35
CA ASN A 419 -15.84 -19.84 -32.09
C ASN A 419 -14.49 -19.13 -31.90
N ASN A 420 -14.17 -18.09 -32.69
CA ASN A 420 -13.01 -17.24 -32.41
C ASN A 420 -13.45 -15.83 -32.03
N CYS A 421 -13.17 -15.46 -30.78
CA CYS A 421 -13.43 -14.14 -30.20
C CYS A 421 -12.50 -13.10 -30.86
N VAL A 422 -12.98 -12.41 -31.89
CA VAL A 422 -12.16 -11.48 -32.71
C VAL A 422 -11.99 -10.09 -32.10
N ASN A 423 -12.56 -9.74 -30.94
CA ASN A 423 -12.36 -8.43 -30.32
C ASN A 423 -12.25 -8.54 -28.78
N ALA A 424 -11.14 -9.08 -28.26
CA ALA A 424 -10.82 -8.99 -26.84
C ALA A 424 -9.81 -7.86 -26.64
N ASP A 425 -10.21 -6.78 -25.95
CA ASP A 425 -9.28 -5.74 -25.51
C ASP A 425 -8.13 -6.36 -24.69
N PRO A 426 -6.89 -5.84 -24.79
CA PRO A 426 -5.75 -6.38 -24.07
C PRO A 426 -5.99 -6.34 -22.56
N SER A 427 -5.71 -7.45 -21.88
CA SER A 427 -5.85 -7.53 -20.42
C SER A 427 -4.83 -6.62 -19.74
N VAL A 428 -5.30 -5.63 -18.98
CA VAL A 428 -4.46 -4.74 -18.17
C VAL A 428 -4.97 -4.74 -16.74
N LEU A 429 -4.07 -5.04 -15.82
CA LEU A 429 -4.35 -5.17 -14.40
C LEU A 429 -3.35 -4.37 -13.57
N LEU A 430 -3.82 -3.86 -12.44
CA LEU A 430 -2.97 -3.26 -11.42
C LEU A 430 -2.99 -4.14 -10.18
N VAL A 431 -1.82 -4.57 -9.73
CA VAL A 431 -1.64 -5.26 -8.46
C VAL A 431 -1.46 -4.20 -7.39
N PHE A 432 -2.40 -4.11 -6.44
CA PHE A 432 -2.30 -3.11 -5.37
C PHE A 432 -1.89 -3.70 -4.04
N LYS A 433 -2.11 -5.01 -3.85
CA LYS A 433 -1.82 -5.70 -2.62
C LYS A 433 -1.43 -7.15 -2.87
N ILE A 434 -0.50 -7.66 -2.07
CA ILE A 434 -0.18 -9.07 -2.01
C ILE A 434 -0.41 -9.53 -0.57
N CYS A 435 -1.10 -10.66 -0.41
CA CYS A 435 -1.33 -11.31 0.87
C CYS A 435 -0.76 -12.72 0.82
N PHE A 436 -0.02 -13.13 1.84
CA PHE A 436 0.40 -14.53 1.94
C PHE A 436 -0.66 -15.41 2.60
N ASP A 437 -1.07 -16.48 1.92
CA ASP A 437 -1.91 -17.54 2.48
C ASP A 437 -1.04 -18.78 2.78
N PRO A 438 -1.06 -19.33 4.02
CA PRO A 438 -0.25 -20.48 4.39
C PRO A 438 -0.45 -21.73 3.51
N HIS A 439 -1.64 -21.90 2.93
CA HIS A 439 -1.98 -23.07 2.12
C HIS A 439 -1.80 -22.83 0.62
N ARG A 440 -2.02 -21.60 0.15
CA ARG A 440 -2.06 -21.26 -1.29
C ARG A 440 -0.86 -20.44 -1.76
N GLY A 441 -0.01 -20.00 -0.84
CA GLY A 441 1.13 -19.12 -1.12
C GLY A 441 0.70 -17.66 -1.33
N PRO A 442 1.50 -16.86 -2.06
CA PRO A 442 1.20 -15.45 -2.28
C PRO A 442 -0.04 -15.27 -3.17
N LEU A 443 -1.02 -14.54 -2.65
CA LEU A 443 -2.23 -14.09 -3.32
C LEU A 443 -2.03 -12.64 -3.75
N SER A 444 -2.04 -12.38 -5.06
CA SER A 444 -1.94 -11.01 -5.59
C SER A 444 -3.34 -10.46 -5.84
N LEU A 445 -3.76 -9.46 -5.07
CA LEU A 445 -5.00 -8.73 -5.29
C LEU A 445 -4.80 -7.74 -6.43
N VAL A 446 -5.67 -7.88 -7.43
CA VAL A 446 -5.61 -7.10 -8.66
C VAL A 446 -6.95 -6.44 -8.95
N ARG A 447 -6.88 -5.25 -9.54
CA ARG A 447 -8.01 -4.64 -10.23
C ARG A 447 -7.83 -4.80 -11.73
N VAL A 448 -8.85 -5.36 -12.38
CA VAL A 448 -8.92 -5.49 -13.83
C VAL A 448 -9.43 -4.17 -14.41
N TYR A 449 -8.66 -3.50 -15.25
CA TYR A 449 -9.10 -2.26 -15.92
C TYR A 449 -9.60 -2.52 -17.33
N SER A 450 -8.91 -3.39 -18.07
CA SER A 450 -9.26 -3.76 -19.44
C SER A 450 -9.03 -5.25 -19.67
N GLY A 451 -9.77 -5.82 -20.63
CA GLY A 451 -9.77 -7.25 -20.94
C GLY A 451 -10.37 -8.13 -19.84
N SER A 452 -10.15 -9.44 -19.98
CA SER A 452 -10.63 -10.45 -19.03
C SER A 452 -9.47 -11.35 -18.59
N VAL A 453 -9.43 -11.73 -17.31
CA VAL A 453 -8.48 -12.72 -16.80
C VAL A 453 -9.16 -14.05 -16.57
N ARG A 454 -8.53 -15.12 -17.03
CA ARG A 454 -8.98 -16.51 -16.87
C ARG A 454 -7.91 -17.34 -16.20
N ARG A 455 -8.31 -18.51 -15.70
CA ARG A 455 -7.38 -19.56 -15.24
C ARG A 455 -6.38 -19.90 -16.37
N ASP A 456 -5.12 -20.14 -16.01
CA ASP A 456 -4.01 -20.46 -16.91
C ASP A 456 -3.59 -19.36 -17.91
N CYS A 457 -4.05 -18.12 -17.71
CA CYS A 457 -3.61 -16.98 -18.51
C CYS A 457 -2.14 -16.63 -18.24
N LEU A 458 -1.41 -16.23 -19.29
CA LEU A 458 -0.07 -15.67 -19.17
C LEU A 458 -0.16 -14.15 -19.06
N LEU A 459 0.49 -13.58 -18.05
CA LEU A 459 0.58 -12.15 -17.80
C LEU A 459 2.05 -11.74 -17.71
N THR A 460 2.37 -10.59 -18.28
CA THR A 460 3.71 -10.00 -18.23
C THR A 460 3.70 -8.83 -17.27
N ASN A 461 4.69 -8.78 -16.38
CA ASN A 461 4.92 -7.62 -15.53
C ASN A 461 5.63 -6.52 -16.33
N TRP A 462 4.98 -5.38 -16.50
CA TRP A 462 5.49 -4.23 -17.27
C TRP A 462 6.20 -3.20 -16.40
N SER A 463 6.11 -3.31 -15.07
CA SER A 463 6.75 -2.37 -14.14
C SER A 463 8.24 -2.65 -13.96
N HIS A 464 8.69 -3.89 -14.10
CA HIS A 464 10.11 -4.20 -14.05
C HIS A 464 10.77 -3.87 -15.39
N HIS A 465 11.58 -2.79 -15.41
CA HIS A 465 12.41 -2.34 -16.53
C HIS A 465 13.51 -3.34 -16.91
N GLN A 466 13.13 -4.56 -17.28
CA GLN A 466 14.01 -5.59 -17.78
C GLN A 466 13.86 -5.69 -19.31
N PRO A 467 14.96 -5.91 -20.05
CA PRO A 467 14.94 -5.99 -21.51
C PRO A 467 14.13 -7.18 -22.06
N SER A 468 13.79 -8.16 -21.20
CA SER A 468 12.83 -9.24 -21.49
C SER A 468 11.93 -9.44 -20.27
N PRO A 469 10.71 -8.90 -20.24
CA PRO A 469 9.84 -9.04 -19.08
C PRO A 469 9.37 -10.50 -18.96
N ALA A 470 9.53 -11.08 -17.78
CA ALA A 470 9.13 -12.45 -17.52
C ALA A 470 7.60 -12.58 -17.60
N ALA A 471 7.13 -13.57 -18.36
CA ALA A 471 5.71 -13.93 -18.40
C ALA A 471 5.42 -14.91 -17.26
N GLU A 472 4.45 -14.56 -16.41
CA GLU A 472 3.97 -15.35 -15.29
C GLU A 472 2.63 -16.00 -15.64
N LYS A 473 2.39 -17.20 -15.10
CA LYS A 473 1.16 -17.95 -15.37
C LYS A 473 0.21 -17.86 -14.17
N VAL A 474 -1.02 -17.42 -14.42
CA VAL A 474 -2.09 -17.39 -13.43
C VAL A 474 -2.61 -18.81 -13.19
N GLN A 475 -2.46 -19.34 -11.97
CA GLN A 475 -2.92 -20.68 -11.63
C GLN A 475 -4.43 -20.73 -11.30
N ALA A 476 -4.93 -19.71 -10.60
CA ALA A 476 -6.34 -19.59 -10.25
C ALA A 476 -6.75 -18.13 -10.04
N VAL A 477 -8.04 -17.87 -10.26
CA VAL A 477 -8.70 -16.60 -9.95
C VAL A 477 -9.67 -16.84 -8.78
N LEU A 478 -9.56 -16.01 -7.75
CA LEU A 478 -10.31 -16.12 -6.50
C LEU A 478 -11.09 -14.83 -6.25
N GLN A 479 -12.37 -14.95 -5.90
CA GLN A 479 -13.15 -13.86 -5.36
C GLN A 479 -13.04 -13.86 -3.84
N LEU A 480 -12.66 -12.71 -3.28
CA LEU A 480 -12.51 -12.54 -1.83
C LEU A 480 -13.88 -12.29 -1.18
N THR A 481 -14.34 -13.23 -0.37
CA THR A 481 -15.61 -13.14 0.38
C THR A 481 -15.34 -13.23 1.88
N GLY A 482 -14.64 -12.24 2.44
CA GLY A 482 -14.25 -12.25 3.86
C GLY A 482 -13.28 -13.40 4.15
N GLU A 483 -13.65 -14.33 5.04
CA GLU A 483 -12.81 -15.48 5.41
C GLU A 483 -12.72 -16.58 4.33
N HIS A 484 -13.63 -16.57 3.35
CA HIS A 484 -13.70 -17.61 2.33
C HIS A 484 -13.29 -17.05 0.97
N HIS A 485 -12.55 -17.87 0.21
CA HIS A 485 -12.12 -17.55 -1.15
C HIS A 485 -12.87 -18.46 -2.14
N GLU A 486 -13.75 -17.87 -2.93
CA GLU A 486 -14.52 -18.57 -3.96
C GLU A 486 -13.71 -18.64 -5.26
N LEU A 487 -13.62 -19.82 -5.88
CA LEU A 487 -12.95 -19.99 -7.17
C LEU A 487 -13.85 -19.49 -8.31
N VAL A 488 -13.33 -18.57 -9.12
CA VAL A 488 -14.03 -18.02 -10.29
C VAL A 488 -13.27 -18.37 -11.57
N ASP A 489 -13.99 -18.65 -12.66
CA ASP A 489 -13.36 -19.06 -13.92
C ASP A 489 -12.82 -17.88 -14.74
N SER A 490 -13.49 -16.72 -14.68
CA SER A 490 -13.06 -15.50 -15.35
C SER A 490 -13.50 -14.24 -14.62
N ALA A 491 -12.65 -13.21 -14.64
CA ALA A 491 -12.96 -11.87 -14.12
C ALA A 491 -12.88 -10.83 -15.25
N GLY A 492 -13.91 -9.99 -15.35
CA GLY A 492 -14.02 -8.92 -16.34
C GLY A 492 -13.52 -7.56 -15.83
N PRO A 493 -13.61 -6.50 -16.66
CA PRO A 493 -13.15 -5.16 -16.31
C PRO A 493 -13.99 -4.56 -15.18
N GLY A 494 -13.31 -3.88 -14.25
CA GLY A 494 -13.89 -3.26 -13.07
C GLY A 494 -13.91 -4.16 -11.82
N SER A 495 -13.72 -5.47 -11.97
CA SER A 495 -13.71 -6.41 -10.84
C SER A 495 -12.39 -6.39 -10.07
N ILE A 496 -12.49 -6.63 -8.76
CA ILE A 496 -11.34 -6.84 -7.87
C ILE A 496 -11.29 -8.33 -7.49
N VAL A 497 -10.18 -8.98 -7.82
CA VAL A 497 -9.97 -10.43 -7.63
C VAL A 497 -8.57 -10.72 -7.11
N ALA A 498 -8.38 -11.89 -6.51
CA ALA A 498 -7.08 -12.40 -6.11
C ALA A 498 -6.57 -13.44 -7.12
N LEU A 499 -5.32 -13.29 -7.54
CA LEU A 499 -4.62 -14.21 -8.45
C LEU A 499 -3.60 -15.04 -7.68
N THR A 500 -3.44 -16.30 -8.07
CA THR A 500 -2.43 -17.20 -7.52
C THR A 500 -1.40 -17.59 -8.56
N GLY A 501 -0.16 -17.88 -8.13
CA GLY A 501 0.92 -18.37 -9.01
C GLY A 501 1.88 -17.30 -9.54
N LEU A 502 1.81 -16.07 -9.03
CA LEU A 502 2.69 -14.96 -9.42
C LEU A 502 3.95 -14.91 -8.54
N GLU A 503 5.13 -15.07 -9.13
CA GLU A 503 6.39 -15.27 -8.39
C GLU A 503 7.24 -14.00 -8.24
N SER A 504 7.33 -13.15 -9.28
CA SER A 504 8.15 -11.92 -9.25
C SER A 504 7.34 -10.66 -8.95
N THR A 505 6.02 -10.71 -9.15
CA THR A 505 5.09 -9.60 -8.95
C THR A 505 5.15 -9.03 -7.52
N ARG A 506 5.14 -7.69 -7.43
CA ARG A 506 5.11 -6.88 -6.21
C ARG A 506 3.86 -6.00 -6.15
N SER A 507 3.54 -5.51 -4.96
CA SER A 507 2.48 -4.51 -4.80
C SER A 507 2.83 -3.20 -5.51
N GLY A 508 1.94 -2.73 -6.37
CA GLY A 508 2.13 -1.54 -7.21
C GLY A 508 2.45 -1.87 -8.68
N ASP A 509 2.65 -3.15 -9.02
CA ASP A 509 3.01 -3.55 -10.38
C ASP A 509 1.83 -3.56 -11.34
N LEU A 510 2.12 -3.22 -12.60
CA LEU A 510 1.19 -3.29 -13.72
C LEU A 510 1.42 -4.60 -14.48
N LEU A 511 0.36 -5.40 -14.59
CA LEU A 511 0.37 -6.64 -15.36
C LEU A 511 -0.41 -6.43 -16.66
N GLY A 512 0.11 -6.98 -17.75
CA GLY A 512 -0.51 -6.88 -19.07
C GLY A 512 -0.40 -8.16 -19.87
N SER A 513 -1.12 -8.24 -20.99
CA SER A 513 -0.98 -9.34 -21.94
C SER A 513 0.45 -9.40 -22.51
N PRO A 514 1.06 -10.59 -22.66
CA PRO A 514 2.39 -10.74 -23.22
C PRO A 514 2.42 -10.29 -24.69
N VAL A 515 3.26 -9.29 -24.99
CA VAL A 515 3.52 -8.91 -26.38
C VAL A 515 4.56 -9.87 -26.96
N SER A 516 4.16 -10.64 -27.96
CA SER A 516 5.06 -11.59 -28.63
C SER A 516 6.09 -10.85 -29.49
N SER A 517 7.35 -10.79 -29.05
CA SER A 517 8.48 -10.25 -29.83
C SER A 517 8.94 -11.19 -30.97
N ARG A 518 8.00 -11.90 -31.61
CA ARG A 518 8.28 -12.97 -32.58
C ARG A 518 7.32 -12.94 -33.77
N SER A 519 7.41 -11.89 -34.59
CA SER A 519 7.37 -12.13 -36.04
C SER A 519 8.80 -12.16 -36.51
N LYS A 520 9.26 -13.34 -36.96
CA LYS A 520 10.48 -13.47 -37.75
C LYS A 520 10.41 -12.42 -38.86
N PHE A 521 11.35 -11.48 -38.84
CA PHE A 521 11.74 -10.71 -40.01
C PHE A 521 12.09 -11.74 -41.08
N SER A 522 11.20 -11.92 -42.06
CA SER A 522 11.60 -12.49 -43.32
C SER A 522 12.66 -11.56 -43.88
N SER A 523 13.80 -12.14 -44.23
CA SER A 523 14.91 -11.51 -44.92
C SER A 523 14.42 -10.58 -46.02
N ASP A 524 14.54 -9.28 -45.80
CA ASP A 524 14.85 -8.31 -46.84
C ASP A 524 15.67 -7.19 -46.21
N GLU A 525 16.84 -6.99 -46.80
CA GLU A 525 17.78 -5.93 -46.46
C GLU A 525 17.19 -4.58 -46.85
N SER A 526 16.76 -3.81 -45.85
CA SER A 526 16.70 -2.36 -45.97
C SER A 526 16.71 -1.75 -44.58
N ASP A 527 17.74 -0.92 -44.35
CA ASP A 527 17.95 -0.07 -43.19
C ASP A 527 16.66 0.54 -42.65
N ASP A 528 16.32 0.18 -41.40
CA ASP A 528 15.67 1.08 -40.46
C ASP A 528 15.91 0.54 -39.05
N SER A 529 17.13 0.76 -38.57
CA SER A 529 17.43 0.74 -37.14
C SER A 529 16.72 1.93 -36.48
N HIS A 530 15.42 1.80 -36.22
CA HIS A 530 14.75 2.67 -35.26
C HIS A 530 15.27 2.31 -33.86
N ILE A 531 16.33 3.04 -33.53
CA ILE A 531 17.02 3.13 -32.25
C ILE A 531 15.99 3.18 -31.13
N TRP A 532 16.08 2.20 -30.21
CA TRP A 532 15.53 2.31 -28.88
C TRP A 532 16.16 3.54 -28.22
N SER A 533 15.43 4.64 -28.14
CA SER A 533 15.79 5.72 -27.23
C SER A 533 15.40 5.28 -25.82
N ASP A 534 16.38 5.15 -24.93
CA ASP A 534 16.22 4.93 -23.48
C ASP A 534 15.24 5.91 -22.81
N GLU A 535 14.87 7.01 -23.48
CA GLU A 535 13.95 8.04 -22.98
C GLU A 535 12.45 7.68 -23.03
N SER A 536 12.02 6.66 -23.77
CA SER A 536 10.59 6.28 -23.85
C SER A 536 10.18 5.18 -22.84
N VAL A 537 11.12 4.66 -22.05
CA VAL A 537 10.88 3.58 -21.08
C VAL A 537 10.63 4.11 -19.65
N SER A 538 10.81 5.43 -19.44
CA SER A 538 10.59 6.16 -18.19
C SER A 538 9.14 6.68 -18.02
N LEU A 539 8.16 6.08 -18.70
CA LEU A 539 6.78 6.60 -18.78
C LEU A 539 5.91 6.29 -17.55
N PHE A 540 6.23 5.25 -16.77
CA PHE A 540 5.36 4.82 -15.68
C PHE A 540 5.91 5.34 -14.35
N PRO A 541 5.23 6.28 -13.66
CA PRO A 541 5.64 6.66 -12.32
C PRO A 541 5.58 5.41 -11.46
N GLU A 542 6.73 5.02 -10.89
CA GLU A 542 6.76 4.05 -9.80
C GLU A 542 5.71 4.50 -8.78
N LEU A 543 4.67 3.67 -8.56
CA LEU A 543 3.72 3.90 -7.48
C LEU A 543 4.54 4.17 -6.22
N THR A 544 4.33 5.35 -5.64
CA THR A 544 5.17 6.07 -4.68
C THR A 544 6.02 5.13 -3.82
N LYS A 545 7.29 4.92 -4.20
CA LYS A 545 8.25 4.27 -3.31
C LYS A 545 8.64 5.25 -2.21
N CYS A 546 7.92 5.22 -1.10
CA CYS A 546 8.28 5.98 0.08
C CYS A 546 9.50 5.33 0.75
N GLU A 547 10.53 6.13 0.97
CA GLU A 547 11.71 5.69 1.71
C GLU A 547 11.34 5.52 3.19
N PRO A 548 11.79 4.43 3.85
CA PRO A 548 11.48 4.19 5.25
C PRO A 548 12.09 5.27 6.15
N VAL A 549 11.35 5.60 7.21
CA VAL A 549 11.68 6.68 8.15
C VAL A 549 12.39 6.15 9.40
N VAL A 550 12.13 4.90 9.77
CA VAL A 550 12.71 4.23 10.93
C VAL A 550 13.51 3.04 10.48
N TYR A 551 14.69 2.84 11.07
CA TYR A 551 15.52 1.66 10.86
C TYR A 551 15.77 0.94 12.19
N ALA A 552 15.76 -0.39 12.15
CA ALA A 552 16.13 -1.28 13.24
C ALA A 552 17.02 -2.42 12.71
N ALA A 553 17.71 -3.11 13.62
CA ALA A 553 18.40 -4.35 13.29
C ALA A 553 17.49 -5.53 13.61
N ILE A 554 17.50 -6.56 12.77
CA ILE A 554 16.84 -7.83 13.05
C ILE A 554 17.85 -8.96 13.05
N GLU A 555 17.85 -9.75 14.13
CA GLU A 555 18.78 -10.86 14.31
C GLU A 555 18.00 -12.15 14.54
N PRO A 556 18.29 -13.24 13.81
CA PRO A 556 17.67 -14.53 14.06
C PRO A 556 18.14 -15.09 15.41
N ALA A 557 17.24 -15.73 16.16
CA ALA A 557 17.60 -16.35 17.44
C ALA A 557 18.57 -17.53 17.28
N SER A 558 18.63 -18.15 16.09
CA SER A 558 19.52 -19.26 15.78
C SER A 558 20.07 -19.16 14.34
N LEU A 559 21.27 -19.67 14.10
CA LEU A 559 21.86 -19.72 12.76
C LEU A 559 21.05 -20.60 11.79
N SER A 560 20.28 -21.57 12.30
CA SER A 560 19.43 -22.43 11.47
C SER A 560 18.23 -21.70 10.85
N SER A 561 17.76 -20.61 11.47
CA SER A 561 16.61 -19.85 10.99
C SER A 561 16.96 -18.76 9.97
N ILE A 562 18.24 -18.56 9.63
CA ILE A 562 18.69 -17.54 8.67
C ILE A 562 17.99 -17.69 7.31
N ARG A 563 17.91 -18.91 6.76
CA ARG A 563 17.25 -19.14 5.45
C ARG A 563 15.76 -18.84 5.49
N ASN A 564 15.11 -19.16 6.62
CA ASN A 564 13.69 -18.87 6.80
C ASN A 564 13.46 -17.36 6.97
N LEU A 565 14.37 -16.66 7.65
CA LEU A 565 14.36 -15.21 7.76
C LEU A 565 14.54 -14.55 6.39
N GLU A 566 15.53 -14.98 5.61
CA GLU A 566 15.76 -14.52 4.23
C GLU A 566 14.50 -14.67 3.36
N TYR A 567 13.88 -15.85 3.42
CA TYR A 567 12.63 -16.12 2.70
C TYR A 567 11.47 -15.24 3.19
N ALA A 568 11.28 -15.12 4.51
CA ALA A 568 10.20 -14.35 5.09
C ALA A 568 10.33 -12.85 4.79
N VAL A 569 11.55 -12.31 4.91
CA VAL A 569 11.88 -10.93 4.57
C VAL A 569 11.62 -10.66 3.09
N ALA A 570 12.06 -11.55 2.19
CA ALA A 570 11.80 -11.41 0.77
C ALA A 570 10.29 -11.41 0.45
N CYS A 571 9.50 -12.23 1.13
CA CYS A 571 8.04 -12.23 0.99
C CYS A 571 7.42 -10.94 1.51
N MET A 572 7.81 -10.47 2.70
CA MET A 572 7.30 -9.23 3.30
C MET A 572 7.63 -7.99 2.45
N GLN A 573 8.82 -7.92 1.86
CA GLN A 573 9.19 -6.84 0.93
C GLN A 573 8.35 -6.84 -0.37
N ARG A 574 7.81 -8.00 -0.78
CA ARG A 574 6.89 -8.06 -1.93
C ARG A 574 5.51 -7.55 -1.55
N GLU A 575 5.05 -7.85 -0.33
CA GLU A 575 3.77 -7.39 0.19
C GLU A 575 3.76 -5.87 0.44
N ASP A 576 4.80 -5.37 1.09
CA ASP A 576 4.95 -3.96 1.43
C ASP A 576 6.24 -3.36 0.85
N PRO A 577 6.14 -2.49 -0.18
CA PRO A 577 7.31 -1.83 -0.76
C PRO A 577 7.94 -0.79 0.17
N SER A 578 7.22 -0.33 1.20
CA SER A 578 7.75 0.61 2.20
C SER A 578 8.62 -0.08 3.25
N PHE A 579 8.47 -1.40 3.40
CA PHE A 579 9.36 -2.22 4.21
C PHE A 579 10.62 -2.55 3.41
N VAL A 580 11.78 -2.10 3.90
CA VAL A 580 13.07 -2.33 3.25
C VAL A 580 13.98 -3.09 4.20
N ALA A 581 14.28 -4.32 3.86
CA ALA A 581 15.32 -5.08 4.51
C ALA A 581 16.54 -5.19 3.60
N LYS A 582 17.73 -4.96 4.16
CA LYS A 582 19.02 -5.16 3.52
C LYS A 582 19.96 -5.82 4.51
N LEU A 583 20.61 -6.88 4.06
CA LEU A 583 21.77 -7.40 4.76
C LEU A 583 22.91 -6.40 4.57
N ASP A 584 23.39 -5.84 5.67
CA ASP A 584 24.59 -5.02 5.64
C ASP A 584 25.82 -5.93 5.70
N GLU A 585 26.61 -5.93 4.64
CA GLU A 585 27.83 -6.76 4.53
C GLU A 585 28.90 -6.34 5.56
N GLU A 586 28.90 -5.07 6.00
CA GLU A 586 29.88 -4.56 6.95
C GLU A 586 29.57 -5.01 8.39
N THR A 587 28.30 -4.98 8.80
CA THR A 587 27.88 -5.40 10.15
C THR A 587 27.45 -6.87 10.23
N GLY A 588 27.13 -7.50 9.11
CA GLY A 588 26.56 -8.85 9.06
C GLY A 588 25.14 -8.93 9.64
N GLN A 589 24.52 -7.78 9.93
CA GLN A 589 23.17 -7.67 10.48
C GLN A 589 22.16 -7.34 9.38
N TRP A 590 20.93 -7.79 9.56
CA TRP A 590 19.83 -7.34 8.71
C TRP A 590 19.35 -5.98 9.19
N SER A 591 19.59 -4.96 8.38
CA SER A 591 18.99 -3.64 8.55
C SER A 591 17.56 -3.66 7.99
N VAL A 592 16.57 -3.43 8.83
CA VAL A 592 15.15 -3.36 8.45
C VAL A 592 14.65 -1.94 8.62
N GLY A 593 13.98 -1.42 7.60
CA GLY A 593 13.42 -0.09 7.52
C GLY A 593 11.91 -0.14 7.39
N GLY A 594 11.21 0.72 8.13
CA GLY A 594 9.77 0.87 8.09
C GLY A 594 9.33 2.32 8.22
N MET A 595 8.01 2.56 8.11
CA MET A 595 7.43 3.90 8.19
C MET A 595 7.32 4.44 9.62
N GLY A 596 7.46 3.58 10.64
CA GLY A 596 7.34 3.93 12.06
C GLY A 596 7.64 2.73 12.97
N ASP A 597 7.70 2.96 14.27
CA ASP A 597 7.97 1.91 15.26
C ASP A 597 6.86 0.86 15.30
N LEU A 598 5.60 1.31 15.23
CA LEU A 598 4.44 0.41 15.16
C LEU A 598 4.52 -0.48 13.92
N HIS A 599 4.95 0.05 12.79
CA HIS A 599 5.13 -0.73 11.56
C HIS A 599 6.18 -1.83 11.78
N LEU A 600 7.35 -1.51 12.33
CA LEU A 600 8.38 -2.53 12.60
C LEU A 600 7.95 -3.58 13.63
N GLU A 601 7.19 -3.18 14.65
CA GLU A 601 6.63 -4.09 15.65
C GLU A 601 5.63 -5.09 15.03
N VAL A 602 4.74 -4.61 14.15
CA VAL A 602 3.81 -5.46 13.41
C VAL A 602 4.58 -6.44 12.52
N ILE A 603 5.59 -5.97 11.79
CA ILE A 603 6.43 -6.85 10.95
C ILE A 603 7.12 -7.93 11.78
N HIS A 604 7.65 -7.59 12.94
CA HIS A 604 8.29 -8.55 13.84
C HIS A 604 7.31 -9.60 14.36
N SER A 605 6.11 -9.18 14.77
CA SER A 605 5.09 -10.13 15.21
C SER A 605 4.63 -11.05 14.06
N ARG A 606 4.50 -10.51 12.84
CA ARG A 606 4.20 -11.31 11.63
C ARG A 606 5.30 -12.32 11.32
N LEU A 607 6.58 -11.98 11.50
CA LEU A 607 7.69 -12.94 11.31
C LEU A 607 7.57 -14.12 12.26
N GLN A 608 7.22 -13.87 13.52
CA GLN A 608 7.06 -14.93 14.53
C GLN A 608 5.80 -15.77 14.30
N ARG A 609 4.68 -15.14 13.92
CA ARG A 609 3.36 -15.82 13.81
C ARG A 609 3.14 -16.51 12.47
N GLU A 610 3.34 -15.77 11.37
CA GLU A 610 3.06 -16.27 10.01
C GLU A 610 4.20 -17.17 9.52
N TYR A 611 5.44 -16.70 9.65
CA TYR A 611 6.61 -17.39 9.10
C TYR A 611 7.31 -18.30 10.12
N LYS A 612 6.90 -18.27 11.39
CA LYS A 612 7.47 -19.06 12.50
C LYS A 612 8.98 -18.85 12.64
N VAL A 613 9.44 -17.63 12.35
CA VAL A 613 10.84 -17.22 12.48
C VAL A 613 10.99 -16.47 13.78
N ASP A 614 11.71 -17.07 14.75
CA ASP A 614 12.08 -16.35 15.96
C ASP A 614 13.27 -15.43 15.67
N ALA A 615 12.99 -14.13 15.65
CA ALA A 615 13.95 -13.08 15.43
C ALA A 615 13.83 -12.02 16.53
N ARG A 616 14.93 -11.36 16.87
CA ARG A 616 14.97 -10.27 17.83
C ARG A 616 15.14 -8.95 17.08
N LEU A 617 14.27 -7.99 17.38
CA LEU A 617 14.48 -6.61 17.00
C LEU A 617 15.44 -5.95 17.99
N GLY A 618 16.48 -5.32 17.48
CA GLY A 618 17.47 -4.56 18.24
C GLY A 618 17.67 -3.16 17.68
N SER A 619 18.37 -2.32 18.44
CA SER A 619 18.83 -1.03 17.95
C SER A 619 19.83 -1.24 16.81
N LEU A 620 19.74 -0.41 15.77
CA LEU A 620 20.69 -0.44 14.66
C LEU A 620 22.10 -0.16 15.16
N VAL A 621 23.04 -1.08 14.90
CA VAL A 621 24.47 -0.82 15.11
C VAL A 621 24.96 0.05 13.96
N ILE A 622 25.57 1.18 14.30
CA ILE A 622 26.03 2.15 13.31
C ILE A 622 27.38 1.69 12.78
N ALA A 623 27.47 1.51 11.47
CA ALA A 623 28.73 1.24 10.78
C ALA A 623 29.62 2.50 10.77
N TYR A 624 30.45 2.66 11.80
CA TYR A 624 31.50 3.67 11.84
C TYR A 624 32.61 3.31 10.84
N LYS A 625 33.31 4.33 10.33
CA LYS A 625 34.51 4.15 9.49
C LYS A 625 35.70 4.87 10.11
N GLU A 626 36.91 4.55 9.68
CA GLU A 626 38.13 5.19 10.18
C GLU A 626 38.85 5.93 9.06
N CYS A 627 39.29 7.18 9.34
CA CYS A 627 40.09 7.95 8.39
C CYS A 627 41.31 8.61 9.07
N PRO A 628 42.46 8.68 8.39
CA PRO A 628 43.60 9.45 8.85
C PRO A 628 43.37 10.95 8.61
N MET A 629 43.57 11.78 9.63
CA MET A 629 43.51 13.24 9.55
C MET A 629 44.92 13.83 9.46
N VAL A 630 45.65 13.45 8.42
CA VAL A 630 47.01 13.91 8.13
C VAL A 630 47.00 14.68 6.80
N ASN A 631 47.97 15.58 6.61
CA ASN A 631 48.12 16.28 5.33
C ASN A 631 48.16 15.29 4.16
N PRO A 632 47.47 15.57 3.04
CA PRO A 632 47.39 14.66 1.89
C PRO A 632 48.76 14.35 1.26
N SER A 633 49.77 15.19 1.52
CA SER A 633 51.16 14.98 1.08
C SER A 633 51.93 13.92 1.88
N THR A 634 51.42 13.50 3.04
CA THR A 634 52.13 12.55 3.90
C THR A 634 51.93 11.14 3.35
N GLN A 635 52.99 10.59 2.78
CA GLN A 635 53.04 9.22 2.26
C GLN A 635 53.78 8.34 3.25
N VAL A 636 53.13 7.27 3.72
CA VAL A 636 53.75 6.28 4.60
C VAL A 636 53.91 4.97 3.84
N ILE A 637 55.12 4.42 3.86
CA ILE A 637 55.46 3.17 3.17
C ILE A 637 55.43 2.03 4.20
N GLY A 638 54.67 0.99 3.87
CA GLY A 638 54.63 -0.27 4.60
C GLY A 638 55.26 -1.40 3.80
N PHE A 639 55.84 -2.35 4.53
CA PHE A 639 56.51 -3.52 3.96
C PHE A 639 55.87 -4.79 4.50
N GLY A 640 55.62 -5.75 3.61
CA GLY A 640 55.04 -7.04 3.97
C GLY A 640 55.84 -8.18 3.38
N ARG A 641 56.37 -9.04 4.26
CA ARG A 641 57.09 -10.26 3.90
C ARG A 641 56.26 -11.47 4.29
N PHE A 642 56.12 -12.44 3.38
CA PHE A 642 55.49 -13.71 3.66
C PHE A 642 56.27 -14.86 3.02
N VAL A 643 56.42 -15.98 3.70
CA VAL A 643 57.12 -17.17 3.17
C VAL A 643 56.14 -18.32 3.12
N GLY A 644 56.06 -19.01 1.99
CA GLY A 644 55.18 -20.16 1.80
C GLY A 644 55.75 -21.20 0.86
N THR A 645 55.13 -22.36 0.82
CA THR A 645 55.56 -23.48 -0.04
C THR A 645 54.67 -23.53 -1.28
N VAL A 646 55.26 -23.48 -2.46
CA VAL A 646 54.57 -23.63 -3.76
C VAL A 646 55.22 -24.80 -4.48
N ASP A 647 54.43 -25.82 -4.83
CA ASP A 647 54.89 -27.04 -5.50
C ASP A 647 56.11 -27.70 -4.80
N GLY A 648 56.11 -27.76 -3.47
CA GLY A 648 57.19 -28.33 -2.66
C GLY A 648 58.42 -27.44 -2.48
N THR A 649 58.49 -26.28 -3.15
CA THR A 649 59.59 -25.31 -2.99
C THR A 649 59.19 -24.14 -2.10
N LYS A 650 60.04 -23.79 -1.13
CA LYS A 650 59.83 -22.58 -0.30
C LYS A 650 60.11 -21.34 -1.15
N LYS A 651 59.15 -20.42 -1.19
CA LYS A 651 59.25 -19.11 -1.83
C LYS A 651 58.92 -18.01 -0.83
N GLY A 652 59.67 -16.93 -0.87
CA GLY A 652 59.33 -15.71 -0.16
C GLY A 652 58.65 -14.70 -1.09
N PHE A 653 57.79 -13.89 -0.51
CA PHE A 653 56.97 -12.87 -1.14
C PHE A 653 57.23 -11.56 -0.39
N LEU A 654 57.55 -10.50 -1.12
CA LEU A 654 57.75 -9.16 -0.58
C LEU A 654 56.84 -8.18 -1.32
N ALA A 655 56.07 -7.40 -0.57
CA ALA A 655 55.24 -6.32 -1.09
C ALA A 655 55.62 -4.99 -0.44
N SER A 656 55.77 -3.94 -1.25
CA SER A 656 55.90 -2.56 -0.79
C SER A 656 54.70 -1.75 -1.24
N VAL A 657 54.06 -1.09 -0.26
CA VAL A 657 52.82 -0.34 -0.45
C VAL A 657 52.94 0.99 0.25
N SER A 658 52.47 2.06 -0.37
CA SER A 658 52.32 3.34 0.30
C SER A 658 50.87 3.73 0.47
N ILE A 659 50.58 4.38 1.60
CA ILE A 659 49.26 4.88 1.93
C ILE A 659 49.32 6.41 2.01
N GLN A 660 48.35 7.07 1.37
CA GLN A 660 48.13 8.51 1.38
C GLN A 660 46.67 8.82 1.73
N PRO A 661 46.37 9.91 2.45
CA PRO A 661 45.00 10.38 2.64
C PRO A 661 44.36 10.81 1.30
N SER A 662 43.06 10.58 1.13
CA SER A 662 42.30 10.97 -0.07
C SER A 662 40.98 11.63 0.29
N ASP A 663 40.50 12.54 -0.54
CA ASP A 663 39.21 13.20 -0.31
C ASP A 663 38.01 12.28 -0.58
N GLN A 664 38.16 11.22 -1.37
CA GLN A 664 37.07 10.31 -1.72
C GLN A 664 36.80 9.28 -0.61
N ILE A 665 35.52 9.01 -0.30
CA ILE A 665 35.12 8.10 0.78
C ILE A 665 35.61 6.66 0.50
N LYS A 666 35.40 6.16 -0.72
CA LYS A 666 35.86 4.82 -1.11
C LYS A 666 37.38 4.82 -1.32
N PRO A 667 38.09 3.80 -0.83
CA PRO A 667 39.53 3.75 -0.98
C PRO A 667 39.93 3.56 -2.45
N GLN A 668 40.89 4.35 -2.91
CA GLN A 668 41.43 4.23 -4.26
C GLN A 668 42.68 3.38 -4.26
N ILE A 669 42.78 2.44 -5.21
CA ILE A 669 43.96 1.59 -5.35
C ILE A 669 44.64 1.88 -6.68
N HIS A 670 45.81 2.48 -6.58
CA HIS A 670 46.67 2.82 -7.70
C HIS A 670 47.83 1.83 -7.80
N PHE A 671 48.24 1.55 -9.04
CA PHE A 671 49.39 0.69 -9.33
C PHE A 671 50.44 1.54 -10.04
N GLN A 672 51.64 1.64 -9.46
CA GLN A 672 52.73 2.34 -10.13
C GLN A 672 53.14 1.57 -11.40
N ARG A 673 53.54 2.22 -12.49
CA ARG A 673 53.91 1.55 -13.76
C ARG A 673 54.98 0.45 -13.60
N THR A 674 55.76 0.54 -12.52
CA THR A 674 56.89 -0.31 -12.15
C THR A 674 56.55 -1.46 -11.20
N TRP A 675 55.26 -1.65 -10.85
CA TRP A 675 54.84 -2.57 -9.78
C TRP A 675 55.18 -4.05 -10.00
N LEU A 676 55.33 -4.48 -11.25
CA LEU A 676 55.63 -5.88 -11.62
C LEU A 676 56.90 -6.09 -12.46
N HIS A 677 57.50 -5.01 -13.00
CA HIS A 677 58.61 -4.98 -13.98
C HIS A 677 58.94 -6.27 -14.77
N SER A 678 58.50 -6.31 -16.03
CA SER A 678 59.26 -6.86 -17.16
C SER A 678 59.25 -5.81 -18.27
N ARG A 679 60.42 -5.43 -18.80
CA ARG A 679 60.55 -4.49 -19.93
C ARG A 679 60.03 -5.07 -21.25
N ASP A 680 59.71 -6.35 -21.30
CA ASP A 680 59.13 -7.04 -22.46
C ASP A 680 57.88 -7.79 -22.03
N SER A 681 56.70 -7.41 -22.53
CA SER A 681 55.50 -8.26 -22.44
C SER A 681 54.58 -8.02 -23.64
N GLY A 682 54.27 -9.10 -24.37
CA GLY A 682 53.34 -9.10 -25.50
C GLY A 682 51.87 -9.14 -25.06
N PRO A 683 50.92 -9.15 -26.02
CA PRO A 683 49.47 -9.03 -25.74
C PRO A 683 48.90 -10.17 -24.86
N SER A 684 49.53 -11.34 -24.80
CA SER A 684 49.11 -12.48 -23.96
C SER A 684 49.38 -12.30 -22.46
N ASP A 685 50.34 -11.46 -22.07
CA ASP A 685 50.68 -11.23 -20.67
C ASP A 685 49.75 -10.22 -20.00
N ALA A 686 49.11 -9.33 -20.75
CA ALA A 686 48.11 -8.37 -20.25
C ALA A 686 46.89 -9.04 -19.59
N ILE A 687 46.46 -10.20 -20.10
CA ILE A 687 45.34 -10.97 -19.54
C ILE A 687 45.74 -11.63 -18.21
N ARG A 688 47.02 -12.04 -18.08
CA ARG A 688 47.56 -12.70 -16.87
C ARG A 688 47.87 -11.69 -15.77
N THR A 689 48.37 -10.51 -16.13
CA THR A 689 48.58 -9.40 -15.18
C THR A 689 47.27 -8.90 -14.61
N GLY A 690 46.17 -8.90 -15.39
CA GLY A 690 44.83 -8.56 -14.90
C GLY A 690 44.34 -9.43 -13.74
N ARG A 691 44.63 -10.74 -13.74
CA ARG A 691 44.26 -11.64 -12.61
C ARG A 691 45.04 -11.34 -11.34
N VAL A 692 46.36 -11.12 -11.45
CA VAL A 692 47.21 -10.72 -10.31
C VAL A 692 46.79 -9.36 -9.78
N GLN A 693 46.56 -8.40 -10.68
CA GLN A 693 46.13 -7.05 -10.32
C GLN A 693 44.78 -7.06 -9.59
N ASN A 694 43.80 -7.83 -10.07
CA ASN A 694 42.51 -7.98 -9.39
C ASN A 694 42.67 -8.66 -8.02
N SER A 695 43.54 -9.68 -7.92
CA SER A 695 43.81 -10.35 -6.64
C SER A 695 44.52 -9.44 -5.63
N VAL A 696 45.48 -8.62 -6.07
CA VAL A 696 46.18 -7.64 -5.22
C VAL A 696 45.23 -6.51 -4.82
N ARG A 697 44.41 -6.02 -5.75
CA ARG A 697 43.36 -5.02 -5.48
C ARG A 697 42.39 -5.54 -4.41
N GLN A 698 41.89 -6.77 -4.56
CA GLN A 698 41.04 -7.41 -3.55
C GLN A 698 41.76 -7.57 -2.20
N ALA A 699 43.07 -7.88 -2.19
CA ALA A 699 43.86 -7.96 -0.96
C ALA A 699 43.97 -6.61 -0.24
N CYS A 700 44.20 -5.53 -0.99
CA CYS A 700 44.25 -4.18 -0.45
C CYS A 700 42.90 -3.75 0.11
N LEU A 701 41.79 -3.98 -0.63
CA LEU A 701 40.44 -3.70 -0.14
C LEU A 701 40.15 -4.49 1.14
N ALA A 702 40.37 -5.81 1.12
CA ALA A 702 40.16 -6.66 2.29
C ALA A 702 41.02 -6.23 3.49
N ALA A 703 42.25 -5.77 3.26
CA ALA A 703 43.10 -5.26 4.34
C ALA A 703 42.55 -3.96 4.96
N LEU A 704 41.97 -3.08 4.16
CA LEU A 704 41.31 -1.86 4.64
C LEU A 704 39.99 -2.17 5.35
N ASP A 705 39.29 -3.24 4.96
CA ASP A 705 38.03 -3.69 5.57
C ASP A 705 38.25 -4.42 6.91
N VAL A 706 39.35 -5.17 7.08
CA VAL A 706 39.72 -5.82 8.36
C VAL A 706 39.93 -4.80 9.49
N GLY A 707 40.19 -3.54 9.12
CA GLY A 707 39.86 -2.39 9.95
C GLY A 707 41.05 -1.58 10.47
N GLY A 708 40.76 -0.34 10.81
CA GLY A 708 41.72 0.63 11.34
C GLY A 708 42.11 0.39 12.82
N PRO A 709 43.06 1.18 13.35
CA PRO A 709 43.64 0.95 14.67
C PRO A 709 42.72 1.28 15.86
N LEU A 710 41.59 1.97 15.67
CA LEU A 710 40.74 2.44 16.79
C LEU A 710 39.67 1.43 17.19
N LEU A 711 38.74 1.11 16.29
CA LEU A 711 37.61 0.21 16.49
C LEU A 711 37.70 -1.04 15.62
N ARG A 712 38.77 -1.18 14.83
CA ARG A 712 38.84 -2.16 13.73
C ARG A 712 37.68 -1.98 12.74
N SER A 713 37.31 -0.72 12.51
CA SER A 713 36.28 -0.37 11.54
C SER A 713 36.89 -0.11 10.16
N PRO A 714 36.14 -0.27 9.05
CA PRO A 714 36.68 -0.12 7.71
C PRO A 714 37.36 1.23 7.48
N VAL A 715 38.54 1.21 6.86
CA VAL A 715 39.32 2.42 6.58
C VAL A 715 38.81 3.10 5.31
N ALA A 716 38.38 4.35 5.44
CA ALA A 716 37.88 5.21 4.37
C ALA A 716 38.81 6.41 4.14
N ARG A 717 38.65 7.11 3.01
CA ARG A 717 39.44 8.32 2.67
C ARG A 717 40.94 8.08 2.54
N VAL A 718 41.28 6.95 1.91
CA VAL A 718 42.66 6.51 1.74
C VAL A 718 42.95 6.10 0.29
N SER A 719 44.10 6.52 -0.20
CA SER A 719 44.69 6.11 -1.46
C SER A 719 45.85 5.17 -1.18
N VAL A 720 45.81 3.97 -1.76
CA VAL A 720 46.85 2.95 -1.65
C VAL A 720 47.57 2.84 -2.98
N CYS A 721 48.88 3.08 -2.98
CA CYS A 721 49.73 2.88 -4.15
C CYS A 721 50.63 1.65 -3.94
N VAL A 722 50.50 0.66 -4.83
CA VAL A 722 51.38 -0.52 -4.83
C VAL A 722 52.65 -0.19 -5.62
N HIS A 723 53.80 -0.19 -4.93
CA HIS A 723 55.08 0.19 -5.52
C HIS A 723 55.78 -0.99 -6.18
N ARG A 724 55.91 -2.13 -5.47
CA ARG A 724 56.62 -3.32 -5.99
C ARG A 724 56.14 -4.61 -5.33
N LEU A 725 56.08 -5.67 -6.13
CA LEU A 725 55.85 -7.05 -5.69
C LEU A 725 57.02 -7.93 -6.16
N ALA A 726 57.77 -8.51 -5.23
CA ALA A 726 58.88 -9.42 -5.51
C ALA A 726 58.59 -10.83 -5.01
N ILE A 727 58.98 -11.84 -5.80
CA ILE A 727 58.88 -13.26 -5.43
C ILE A 727 60.24 -13.89 -5.66
N GLY A 728 60.78 -14.55 -4.64
CA GLY A 728 62.11 -15.14 -4.70
C GLY A 728 62.29 -16.34 -3.78
N ARG A 729 63.52 -16.82 -3.68
CA ARG A 729 63.91 -17.75 -2.61
C ARG A 729 63.89 -17.00 -1.27
N PRO A 730 63.53 -17.66 -0.16
CA PRO A 730 63.42 -17.01 1.15
C PRO A 730 64.71 -16.32 1.59
N ASP A 731 65.87 -16.85 1.18
CA ASP A 731 67.21 -16.33 1.54
C ASP A 731 67.59 -15.07 0.75
N CYS A 732 66.95 -14.83 -0.40
CA CYS A 732 67.22 -13.68 -1.27
C CYS A 732 66.35 -12.47 -0.94
N ILE A 733 65.45 -12.59 0.03
CA ILE A 733 64.55 -11.52 0.43
C ILE A 733 65.07 -11.00 1.80
N PRO A 734 65.18 -9.69 2.00
CA PRO A 734 65.63 -9.11 3.27
C PRO A 734 64.52 -9.11 4.35
N ASP A 735 64.92 -9.03 5.62
CA ASP A 735 64.02 -9.12 6.80
C ASP A 735 63.60 -7.76 7.40
N CYS A 736 64.24 -6.64 7.03
CA CYS A 736 64.08 -5.31 7.65
C CYS A 736 64.15 -4.15 6.61
N PRO A 737 63.67 -2.93 6.92
CA PRO A 737 63.09 -2.02 5.94
C PRO A 737 64.18 -1.36 5.09
N LEU A 738 64.10 -1.57 3.79
CA LEU A 738 64.99 -0.97 2.82
C LEU A 738 64.43 0.37 2.33
N SER A 739 65.34 1.28 1.97
CA SER A 739 64.98 2.48 1.23
C SER A 739 64.37 2.09 -0.13
N LEU A 740 63.50 2.93 -0.71
CA LEU A 740 62.86 2.66 -2.02
C LEU A 740 63.87 2.28 -3.11
N SER A 741 65.13 2.76 -2.99
CA SER A 741 66.24 2.48 -3.91
C SER A 741 66.79 1.05 -3.84
N ASP A 742 66.83 0.41 -2.67
CA ASP A 742 67.44 -0.94 -2.54
C ASP A 742 66.48 -2.06 -3.00
N LEU A 743 65.21 -1.72 -3.22
CA LEU A 743 64.19 -2.64 -3.74
C LEU A 743 64.31 -2.86 -5.24
N ASP A 744 65.07 -2.01 -5.95
CA ASP A 744 65.20 -2.08 -7.40
C ASP A 744 66.01 -3.28 -7.90
N GLU A 745 66.87 -3.85 -7.04
CA GLU A 745 67.76 -4.98 -7.36
C GLU A 745 67.14 -6.38 -7.13
N LEU A 746 65.93 -6.46 -6.56
CA LEU A 746 65.27 -7.74 -6.24
C LEU A 746 64.54 -8.36 -7.46
N PRO A 747 64.60 -9.71 -7.64
CA PRO A 747 64.01 -10.40 -8.78
C PRO A 747 62.49 -10.24 -8.85
N SER A 748 61.99 -9.84 -10.02
CA SER A 748 60.57 -9.63 -10.30
C SER A 748 59.86 -10.91 -10.76
N LEU A 749 58.53 -10.88 -10.67
CA LEU A 749 57.65 -12.00 -10.99
C LEU A 749 57.65 -12.26 -12.50
N THR A 750 58.50 -13.19 -12.96
CA THR A 750 58.74 -13.39 -14.40
C THR A 750 57.79 -14.36 -15.10
N LYS A 751 56.99 -15.17 -14.37
CA LYS A 751 55.86 -15.97 -14.92
C LYS A 751 55.02 -16.62 -13.82
N LEU A 752 53.69 -16.56 -13.95
CA LEU A 752 52.78 -17.47 -13.24
C LEU A 752 52.94 -18.88 -13.84
N PRO A 753 53.06 -19.95 -13.02
CA PRO A 753 53.10 -21.32 -13.51
C PRO A 753 51.79 -21.68 -14.22
N SER A 754 51.87 -22.56 -15.23
CA SER A 754 50.71 -23.02 -16.01
C SER A 754 49.75 -23.91 -15.21
N SER A 755 50.19 -24.46 -14.08
CA SER A 755 49.37 -25.24 -13.16
C SER A 755 48.39 -24.35 -12.38
N GLN A 756 47.09 -24.68 -12.42
CA GLN A 756 46.05 -23.94 -11.69
C GLN A 756 46.30 -23.95 -10.17
N VAL A 757 46.74 -25.07 -9.61
CA VAL A 757 47.00 -25.23 -8.16
C VAL A 757 48.15 -24.33 -7.72
N ALA A 758 49.25 -24.33 -8.47
CA ALA A 758 50.42 -23.51 -8.20
C ALA A 758 50.10 -22.01 -8.33
N SER A 759 49.28 -21.64 -9.32
CA SER A 759 48.83 -20.26 -9.52
C SER A 759 47.95 -19.76 -8.37
N ALA A 760 47.05 -20.60 -7.84
CA ALA A 760 46.20 -20.26 -6.71
C ALA A 760 47.01 -20.07 -5.41
N ALA A 761 48.01 -20.94 -5.17
CA ALA A 761 48.91 -20.83 -4.03
C ALA A 761 49.74 -19.54 -4.07
N ILE A 762 50.31 -19.19 -5.23
CA ILE A 762 51.04 -17.93 -5.42
C ILE A 762 50.13 -16.73 -5.14
N LEU A 763 48.91 -16.72 -5.69
CA LEU A 763 47.95 -15.63 -5.49
C LEU A 763 47.52 -15.48 -4.02
N ALA A 764 47.40 -16.58 -3.28
CA ALA A 764 47.09 -16.54 -1.85
C ALA A 764 48.25 -15.95 -1.04
N LEU A 765 49.48 -16.40 -1.29
CA LEU A 765 50.67 -15.92 -0.59
C LEU A 765 51.00 -14.46 -0.92
N THR A 766 50.78 -14.03 -2.17
CA THR A 766 50.87 -12.60 -2.54
C THR A 766 49.83 -11.76 -1.81
N ARG A 767 48.60 -12.27 -1.65
CA ARG A 767 47.55 -11.57 -0.89
C ARG A 767 47.99 -11.36 0.55
N SER A 768 48.51 -12.39 1.22
CA SER A 768 49.01 -12.29 2.59
C SER A 768 50.14 -11.24 2.72
N ALA A 769 51.13 -11.26 1.82
CA ALA A 769 52.21 -10.28 1.85
C ALA A 769 51.71 -8.83 1.68
N VAL A 770 50.77 -8.60 0.75
CA VAL A 770 50.16 -7.28 0.53
C VAL A 770 49.34 -6.84 1.73
N THR A 771 48.53 -7.72 2.32
CA THR A 771 47.74 -7.41 3.52
C THR A 771 48.64 -7.01 4.69
N THR A 772 49.76 -7.71 4.91
CA THR A 772 50.74 -7.33 5.95
C THR A 772 51.38 -5.97 5.65
N ALA A 773 51.71 -5.68 4.39
CA ALA A 773 52.29 -4.38 4.00
C ALA A 773 51.31 -3.22 4.25
N VAL A 774 50.03 -3.41 3.93
CA VAL A 774 48.97 -2.42 4.17
C VAL A 774 48.77 -2.21 5.68
N MET A 775 48.71 -3.28 6.47
CA MET A 775 48.56 -3.20 7.93
C MET A 775 49.75 -2.50 8.61
N ASP A 776 50.98 -2.77 8.16
CA ASP A 776 52.18 -2.07 8.63
C ASP A 776 52.10 -0.57 8.32
N ALA A 777 51.69 -0.19 7.11
CA ALA A 777 51.49 1.20 6.74
C ALA A 777 50.39 1.90 7.56
N ILE A 778 49.27 1.22 7.83
CA ILE A 778 48.18 1.73 8.69
C ILE A 778 48.68 2.00 10.11
N SER A 779 49.46 1.08 10.69
CA SER A 779 49.97 1.21 12.07
C SER A 779 50.92 2.40 12.27
N ARG A 780 51.61 2.81 11.20
CA ARG A 780 52.59 3.91 11.23
C ARG A 780 51.95 5.28 10.96
N LEU A 781 50.72 5.33 10.45
CA LEU A 781 50.01 6.58 10.21
C LEU A 781 49.52 7.18 11.54
N PRO A 782 49.88 8.44 11.87
CA PRO A 782 49.37 9.10 13.06
C PRO A 782 47.95 9.67 12.83
N ASN A 783 47.26 10.01 13.92
CA ASN A 783 46.02 10.81 13.93
C ASN A 783 44.81 10.20 13.19
N TRP A 784 44.31 9.08 13.71
CA TRP A 784 43.07 8.45 13.24
C TRP A 784 41.82 9.10 13.85
N ARG A 785 40.78 9.29 13.03
CA ARG A 785 39.44 9.69 13.49
C ARG A 785 38.37 8.70 13.06
N LEU A 786 37.35 8.57 13.91
CA LEU A 786 36.13 7.88 13.55
C LEU A 786 35.29 8.77 12.64
N MET A 787 34.62 8.16 11.68
CA MET A 787 33.65 8.77 10.78
C MET A 787 32.27 8.21 11.10
N GLU A 788 31.30 9.10 11.25
CA GLU A 788 29.90 8.73 11.43
C GLU A 788 29.09 9.03 10.15
N PRO A 789 28.04 8.24 9.86
CA PRO A 789 27.14 8.51 8.75
C PRO A 789 26.24 9.71 9.05
N MET A 790 26.19 10.66 8.12
CA MET A 790 25.33 11.85 8.16
C MET A 790 24.11 11.66 7.27
N MET A 791 22.95 12.00 7.82
CA MET A 791 21.65 11.96 7.15
C MET A 791 21.19 13.37 6.82
N VAL A 792 20.70 13.58 5.61
CA VAL A 792 19.87 14.72 5.28
C VAL A 792 18.46 14.42 5.78
N VAL A 793 18.00 15.29 6.66
CA VAL A 793 16.69 15.32 7.28
C VAL A 793 15.85 16.37 6.56
N GLU A 794 14.76 15.95 5.93
CA GLU A 794 13.75 16.86 5.39
C GLU A 794 12.46 16.71 6.23
N LEU A 795 12.11 17.77 6.94
CA LEU A 795 10.92 17.82 7.80
C LEU A 795 9.90 18.80 7.19
N ARG A 796 8.71 18.31 6.86
CA ARG A 796 7.61 19.13 6.33
C ARG A 796 6.57 19.36 7.42
N LEU A 797 6.33 20.62 7.76
CA LEU A 797 5.43 21.08 8.81
C LEU A 797 4.31 21.94 8.19
N PRO A 798 3.04 21.80 8.58
CA PRO A 798 1.99 22.71 8.12
C PRO A 798 2.11 24.09 8.79
N ALA A 799 1.99 25.17 8.02
CA ALA A 799 2.13 26.56 8.46
C ALA A 799 0.92 27.05 9.30
N ASN A 800 -0.28 26.52 9.05
CA ASN A 800 -1.48 26.88 9.79
C ASN A 800 -1.63 26.10 11.10
N THR A 801 -0.73 26.36 12.03
CA THR A 801 -0.94 25.98 13.43
C THR A 801 -1.51 27.19 14.14
N GLY A 802 -2.85 27.27 14.21
CA GLY A 802 -3.57 28.36 14.87
C GLY A 802 -2.92 28.78 16.18
N GLY A 803 -2.35 29.99 16.19
CA GLY A 803 -1.84 30.69 17.38
C GLY A 803 -0.56 30.17 18.04
N LYS A 804 0.06 29.08 17.58
CA LYS A 804 1.33 28.58 18.14
C LYS A 804 2.48 28.75 17.15
N VAL A 805 3.06 29.94 17.16
CA VAL A 805 4.38 30.23 16.54
C VAL A 805 5.49 29.34 17.15
N ASP A 806 5.21 28.70 18.29
CA ASP A 806 6.14 27.86 19.04
C ASP A 806 6.50 26.52 18.37
N SER A 807 5.73 26.01 17.40
CA SER A 807 6.00 24.68 16.84
C SER A 807 7.29 24.65 16.01
N LEU A 808 7.56 25.67 15.19
CA LEU A 808 8.76 25.69 14.35
C LEU A 808 10.03 25.89 15.20
N SER A 809 10.00 26.81 16.17
CA SER A 809 11.12 27.03 17.10
C SER A 809 11.42 25.80 17.95
N GLN A 810 10.39 25.05 18.36
CA GLN A 810 10.56 23.80 19.10
C GLN A 810 11.27 22.73 18.25
N PHE A 811 10.93 22.59 16.97
CA PHE A 811 11.61 21.66 16.06
C PHE A 811 13.06 22.06 15.76
N LEU A 812 13.32 23.35 15.55
CA LEU A 812 14.69 23.84 15.36
C LEU A 812 15.54 23.64 16.61
N GLY A 813 14.97 23.86 17.80
CA GLY A 813 15.64 23.61 19.08
C GLY A 813 15.99 22.14 19.29
N ASP A 814 15.07 21.22 19.01
CA ASP A 814 15.31 19.79 19.13
C ASP A 814 16.37 19.29 18.13
N LEU A 815 16.28 19.70 16.86
CA LEU A 815 17.30 19.38 15.85
C LEU A 815 18.69 19.89 16.27
N SER A 816 18.77 21.12 16.78
CA SER A 816 20.04 21.70 17.26
C SER A 816 20.61 20.91 18.45
N SER A 817 19.75 20.41 19.35
CA SER A 817 20.17 19.58 20.48
C SER A 817 20.76 18.23 20.05
N ARG A 818 20.35 17.72 18.89
CA ARG A 818 20.81 16.46 18.28
C ARG A 818 22.02 16.62 17.36
N ARG A 819 22.79 17.70 17.52
CA ARG A 819 23.96 18.02 16.68
C ARG A 819 23.61 18.14 15.18
N ALA A 820 22.36 18.48 14.86
CA ALA A 820 21.96 18.73 13.48
C ALA A 820 22.41 20.12 13.02
N GLU A 821 22.89 20.19 11.79
CA GLU A 821 23.23 21.43 11.09
C GLU A 821 22.05 21.81 10.20
N ILE A 822 21.38 22.93 10.49
CA ILE A 822 20.24 23.39 9.70
C ILE A 822 20.77 24.02 8.40
N VAL A 823 20.40 23.44 7.26
CA VAL A 823 20.83 23.88 5.93
C VAL A 823 19.90 24.96 5.39
N ALA A 824 18.59 24.72 5.44
CA ALA A 824 17.58 25.63 4.92
C ALA A 824 16.23 25.47 5.63
N VAL A 825 15.46 26.56 5.69
CA VAL A 825 14.07 26.56 6.13
C VAL A 825 13.26 27.30 5.07
N ASP A 826 12.56 26.53 4.24
CA ASP A 826 11.72 27.09 3.16
C ASP A 826 10.28 27.20 3.66
N THR A 827 9.58 28.26 3.28
CA THR A 827 8.14 28.40 3.53
C THR A 827 7.43 28.45 2.18
N THR A 828 6.68 27.40 1.86
CA THR A 828 5.87 27.33 0.64
C THR A 828 4.46 27.78 0.97
N GLU A 829 4.06 28.95 0.45
CA GLU A 829 2.67 29.40 0.43
C GLU A 829 2.05 28.96 -0.89
N GLU A 830 1.12 27.99 -0.87
CA GLU A 830 0.36 27.65 -2.06
C GLU A 830 -0.72 28.71 -2.31
N VAL A 831 -0.68 29.36 -3.48
CA VAL A 831 -1.51 30.52 -3.85
C VAL A 831 -3.02 30.20 -3.93
N SER A 832 -3.41 28.92 -3.93
CA SER A 832 -4.80 28.47 -4.10
C SER A 832 -5.47 27.92 -2.83
N SER A 833 -4.73 27.67 -1.76
CA SER A 833 -5.27 27.13 -0.51
C SER A 833 -4.46 27.65 0.67
N ASN A 834 -5.14 28.16 1.69
CA ASN A 834 -4.56 28.75 2.90
C ASN A 834 -3.64 27.82 3.71
N SER A 835 -3.24 26.64 3.21
CA SER A 835 -2.34 25.68 3.84
C SER A 835 -0.90 25.85 3.32
N GLY A 836 -0.15 26.79 3.90
CA GLY A 836 1.30 26.83 3.71
C GLY A 836 1.99 25.63 4.38
N TYR A 837 3.19 25.28 3.93
CA TYR A 837 4.08 24.33 4.59
C TYR A 837 5.44 24.98 4.86
N HIS A 838 6.04 24.66 5.99
CA HIS A 838 7.46 24.91 6.28
C HIS A 838 8.24 23.63 6.02
N ILE A 839 9.30 23.72 5.23
CA ILE A 839 10.19 22.61 4.91
C ILE A 839 11.54 22.91 5.56
N ILE A 840 11.91 22.14 6.57
CA ILE A 840 13.21 22.24 7.25
C ILE A 840 14.13 21.18 6.64
N ARG A 841 15.26 21.62 6.09
CA ARG A 841 16.34 20.75 5.63
C ARG A 841 17.51 20.87 6.59
N ALA A 842 17.88 19.77 7.23
CA ALA A 842 19.00 19.71 8.16
C ALA A 842 19.89 18.51 7.87
N LEU A 843 21.14 18.55 8.29
CA LEU A 843 22.09 17.45 8.20
C LEU A 843 22.44 16.99 9.61
N ALA A 844 22.09 15.75 9.95
CA ALA A 844 22.22 15.23 11.31
C ALA A 844 22.88 13.84 11.32
N PRO A 845 23.65 13.49 12.36
CA PRO A 845 24.24 12.15 12.49
C PRO A 845 23.15 11.08 12.65
N LEU A 846 23.30 9.94 11.98
CA LEU A 846 22.36 8.81 12.12
C LEU A 846 22.20 8.35 13.57
N ALA A 847 23.26 8.46 14.38
CA ALA A 847 23.28 8.08 15.78
C ALA A 847 22.24 8.81 16.64
N GLU A 848 22.00 10.09 16.34
CA GLU A 848 21.11 10.94 17.12
C GLU A 848 19.66 10.90 16.60
N LEU A 849 19.47 10.32 15.41
CA LEU A 849 18.17 10.21 14.72
C LEU A 849 17.44 8.90 15.00
N VAL A 850 18.08 7.96 15.71
CA VAL A 850 17.43 6.70 16.11
C VAL A 850 16.19 7.02 16.97
N GLY A 851 15.01 6.62 16.50
CA GLY A 851 13.73 6.89 17.17
C GLY A 851 13.20 8.33 17.00
N TYR A 852 13.79 9.15 16.13
CA TYR A 852 13.38 10.56 15.98
C TYR A 852 11.96 10.73 15.41
N SER A 853 11.48 9.78 14.60
CA SER A 853 10.12 9.77 14.05
C SER A 853 9.04 9.85 15.13
N ALA A 854 9.21 9.14 16.25
CA ALA A 854 8.28 9.17 17.38
C ALA A 854 8.24 10.56 18.05
N THR A 855 9.42 11.18 18.23
CA THR A 855 9.52 12.54 18.77
C THR A 855 8.83 13.54 17.84
N VAL A 856 9.08 13.46 16.53
CA VAL A 856 8.45 14.33 15.52
C VAL A 856 6.93 14.21 15.52
N ARG A 857 6.41 12.98 15.63
CA ARG A 857 4.96 12.74 15.70
C ARG A 857 4.35 13.31 16.97
N SER A 858 4.99 13.10 18.12
CA SER A 858 4.52 13.64 19.41
C SER A 858 4.46 15.17 19.38
N MET A 859 5.52 15.82 18.90
CA MET A 859 5.60 17.28 18.81
C MET A 859 4.62 17.89 17.80
N SER A 860 4.40 17.22 16.66
CA SER A 860 3.52 17.72 15.58
C SER A 860 2.08 17.23 15.68
N SER A 861 1.73 16.46 16.72
CA SER A 861 0.44 15.73 16.78
C SER A 861 0.17 14.89 15.53
N GLY A 862 1.24 14.29 14.95
CA GLY A 862 1.18 13.42 13.77
C GLY A 862 1.02 14.14 12.42
N ARG A 863 1.25 15.46 12.35
CA ARG A 863 1.07 16.25 11.12
C ARG A 863 2.34 16.47 10.32
N ALA A 864 3.50 16.31 10.94
CA ALA A 864 4.79 16.50 10.29
C ALA A 864 5.22 15.25 9.51
N ASN A 865 5.76 15.45 8.31
CA ASN A 865 6.38 14.38 7.54
C ASN A 865 7.90 14.48 7.66
N LEU A 866 8.55 13.35 7.94
CA LEU A 866 10.00 13.24 8.09
C LEU A 866 10.55 12.35 6.98
N HIS A 867 11.54 12.84 6.24
CA HIS A 867 12.31 12.06 5.27
C HIS A 867 13.79 12.06 5.66
N LEU A 868 14.43 10.89 5.60
CA LEU A 868 15.83 10.69 5.96
C LEU A 868 16.58 10.08 4.78
N ARG A 869 17.70 10.68 4.38
CA ARG A 869 18.58 10.18 3.31
C ARG A 869 20.04 10.19 3.72
N LEU A 870 20.73 9.05 3.55
CA LEU A 870 22.18 8.99 3.76
C LEU A 870 22.88 9.87 2.72
N THR A 871 23.74 10.77 3.20
CA THR A 871 24.45 11.74 2.33
C THR A 871 25.94 11.45 2.28
N GLU A 872 26.62 11.53 3.42
CA GLU A 872 28.07 11.41 3.50
C GLU A 872 28.53 10.86 4.84
N TYR A 873 29.78 10.41 4.91
CA TYR A 873 30.46 10.10 6.16
C TYR A 873 31.32 11.29 6.58
N ARG A 874 31.17 11.74 7.83
CA ARG A 874 31.88 12.90 8.37
C ARG A 874 32.75 12.50 9.57
N PRO A 875 33.99 13.01 9.69
CA PRO A 875 34.82 12.74 10.85
C PRO A 875 34.22 13.37 12.10
N VAL A 876 34.29 12.62 13.19
CA VAL A 876 33.77 12.96 14.51
C VAL A 876 34.71 13.96 15.22
N SER A 877 34.16 14.75 16.15
CA SER A 877 34.96 15.61 17.04
C SER A 877 35.80 14.78 18.03
N VAL A 878 36.96 15.29 18.45
CA VAL A 878 37.89 14.54 19.31
C VAL A 878 37.25 14.17 20.66
N GLU A 879 36.45 15.08 21.22
CA GLU A 879 35.72 14.86 22.48
C GLU A 879 34.67 13.74 22.35
N TYR A 880 33.85 13.78 21.29
CA TYR A 880 32.82 12.77 21.05
C TYR A 880 33.45 11.42 20.70
N GLN A 881 34.55 11.39 19.93
CA GLN A 881 35.29 10.17 19.64
C GLN A 881 35.78 9.49 20.93
N THR A 882 36.28 10.26 21.89
CA THR A 882 36.73 9.70 23.18
C THR A 882 35.56 9.11 23.98
N SER A 883 34.40 9.79 23.96
CA SER A 883 33.16 9.29 24.56
C SER A 883 32.61 8.04 23.87
N LEU A 884 32.67 7.97 22.53
CA LEU A 884 32.29 6.81 21.76
C LEU A 884 33.20 5.62 22.05
N LEU A 885 34.51 5.84 22.10
CA LEU A 885 35.47 4.77 22.41
C LEU A 885 35.28 4.23 23.82
N SER A 886 34.92 5.05 24.82
CA SER A 886 34.62 4.54 26.16
C SER A 886 33.30 3.77 26.24
N ARG A 887 32.30 4.15 25.43
CA ARG A 887 31.01 3.44 25.29
C ARG A 887 31.13 2.12 24.54
N LEU A 888 31.90 2.10 23.46
CA LEU A 888 32.01 0.96 22.53
C LEU A 888 33.11 -0.04 22.93
N ARG A 889 34.15 0.38 23.65
CA ARG A 889 35.12 -0.57 24.22
C ARG A 889 34.42 -1.40 25.28
N TRP A 890 34.13 -2.64 24.92
CA TRP A 890 33.63 -3.67 25.82
C TRP A 890 34.55 -3.74 27.06
N SER A 891 34.05 -3.31 28.21
CA SER A 891 34.69 -3.53 29.49
C SER A 891 34.23 -4.89 30.02
N PRO A 892 35.13 -5.83 30.32
CA PRO A 892 34.75 -7.13 30.89
C PRO A 892 34.11 -7.03 32.30
N SER A 893 34.04 -5.84 32.88
CA SER A 893 33.69 -5.57 34.28
C SER A 893 32.20 -5.29 34.53
N ALA A 894 31.32 -5.36 33.53
CA ALA A 894 29.90 -5.02 33.67
C ALA A 894 28.98 -6.21 34.02
N GLN A 895 29.53 -7.35 34.48
CA GLN A 895 28.78 -8.56 34.84
C GLN A 895 28.95 -9.04 36.29
N THR A 896 29.46 -8.20 37.19
CA THR A 896 29.41 -8.48 38.65
C THR A 896 28.24 -7.81 39.32
#